data_AF-A0A9N9CEA3-F1
#
_entry.id   AF-A0A9N9CEA3-F1
#
_cell.length_a   1.000
_cell.length_b   1.000
_cell.length_c   1.000
_cell.angle_alpha   90.00
_cell.angle_beta   90.00
_cell.angle_gamma   90.00
#
_symmetry.space_group_name_H-M   'P 1'
#
loop_
_entity.id
_entity.type
_entity.pdbx_description
1 polymer ?
#
loop_
_entity_poly.entity_id
_entity_poly.type
_entity_poly.pdbx_seq_one_letter_code
_entity_poly.pdbx_strand_id
1 'polypeptide(L)'
;MAAKIIVVGGGLSGLSAAHTVLEHGANVLVLDKNSFFGGNSTKATSGINGALTKTQIALGIQDSAAIFEADTIRSARDLARPDIIKVLTGNSASAVEWLQDKFKLDLSLVSRLGGHSQPRTHRGKEMFPGMTITYALMELLEEIAEKQPNRARIVMKARVTKLIKEGEEVIGVEYEKDGQTFKELGPVILATGGYAADFTESSLLKKYRPDIYDLPTTNGDHCTGDGHKMVLAIGGQAIDLEKVQVHPTGLVDPKEPDAKIKFLAAEALRGVGGLLLNGEGKRFCDELGHRDYVTGEIWKTKGPVRLVLNSKAAKEIEWHCKHYVGRGLMRKFSSGEDLAREIGVPVSRLRETFDDYNGIASGKKKDPYGKKFFHNAPLTVDDNFHVALMAPVLHYTMGGVEVTPDSEVKDVQGKVIPGLYASGEIAGGVHGANRLGGSSLLGCVVFGRVAGDSASRQLLQNLSSETANRRLGQIAGQLAPYQATVNVDPTNQKVRLEIAWGQQQGVSAATTQVPSTPAPSNEKKEAAPPVELKEYTIDDVAKHSSEQDCWVVVNGQVLNVTKFLPDHPGGKKSILLFAGKDASEEFNMLHDKGVVQKYAPYAKSYASSAAQKEYLNKHLTETDPEVFDIIEKEKRRQRESIVLIPSENFTSRAVMEALGSVMQNKYSEGYPGARYYGGNEFIDQAEILCQKRALEAFNLKDFEWGVNVQSLSGAPANLYVYNAILRPHERLMGLDLPHGGHLSHGYQTDTKKISAVSSYFETLPYRLNEKTGIIDYDALEATALLYRPKVIIAGASAYPRKFDYARMKKIAEKTNSYLMADIAHISGLISAGVLPSPFEFADIVTTTTHKSLRGPRGALIFYRKGVRKVDKKGKETLYELENPINQSVFPGHQGGPHNHTITALAVALKQAKSPLFKEYQQQVLINSLAFAEAFKKMGYNLVSGGTDTHLLLVDLRSKKIDGARVERVLELANIAANKNTVPGDKSALIPGGIRVGTPAMTSRGLTESDFEKVAEYIDRCVKLAINIKEKVTGTKLLDFKAYLGDGSNEPLIKELNEEVVDFAKKFPTIGFNENEMKFK
;
A
#
# COMPACT_ATOMS: atom_id res chain seq x y z
N MET A 1 -21.50 22.63 -17.28
CA MET A 1 -21.01 21.73 -16.21
C MET A 1 -21.25 20.30 -16.64
N ALA A 2 -20.39 19.35 -16.27
CA ALA A 2 -20.62 17.94 -16.58
C ALA A 2 -21.92 17.45 -15.90
N ALA A 3 -22.67 16.58 -16.58
CA ALA A 3 -23.88 15.95 -16.06
C ALA A 3 -23.57 15.19 -14.75
N LYS A 4 -24.40 15.36 -13.72
CA LYS A 4 -24.21 14.78 -12.38
C LYS A 4 -25.53 14.43 -11.71
N ILE A 5 -25.47 13.54 -10.73
CA ILE A 5 -26.58 13.20 -9.82
C ILE A 5 -26.31 13.79 -8.45
N ILE A 6 -27.35 14.30 -7.80
CA ILE A 6 -27.28 14.94 -6.49
C ILE A 6 -27.81 13.96 -5.44
N VAL A 7 -26.97 13.60 -4.47
CA VAL A 7 -27.35 12.78 -3.32
C VAL A 7 -27.43 13.68 -2.09
N VAL A 8 -28.59 13.70 -1.44
CA VAL A 8 -28.83 14.50 -0.24
C VAL A 8 -28.86 13.61 1.00
N GLY A 9 -27.84 13.74 1.84
CA GLY A 9 -27.57 12.92 3.02
C GLY A 9 -26.50 11.87 2.74
N GLY A 10 -25.41 11.89 3.50
CA GLY A 10 -24.30 10.95 3.41
C GLY A 10 -24.26 9.95 4.56
N GLY A 11 -25.43 9.44 4.97
CA GLY A 11 -25.52 8.18 5.70
C GLY A 11 -25.26 6.98 4.78
N LEU A 12 -25.37 5.76 5.32
CA LEU A 12 -25.10 4.53 4.54
C LEU A 12 -25.90 4.45 3.23
N SER A 13 -27.16 4.90 3.22
CA SER A 13 -28.00 4.88 2.02
C SER A 13 -27.48 5.80 0.92
N GLY A 14 -27.15 7.04 1.28
CA GLY A 14 -26.62 8.02 0.32
C GLY A 14 -25.21 7.67 -0.16
N LEU A 15 -24.35 7.16 0.72
CA LEU A 15 -23.04 6.66 0.31
C LEU A 15 -23.17 5.45 -0.65
N SER A 16 -24.11 4.54 -0.39
CA SER A 16 -24.38 3.42 -1.30
C SER A 16 -24.88 3.91 -2.67
N ALA A 17 -25.77 4.91 -2.69
CA ALA A 17 -26.23 5.54 -3.92
C ALA A 17 -25.08 6.23 -4.68
N ALA A 18 -24.24 6.99 -3.98
CA ALA A 18 -23.12 7.72 -4.59
C ALA A 18 -22.10 6.78 -5.25
N HIS A 19 -21.74 5.69 -4.58
CA HIS A 19 -20.86 4.67 -5.17
C HIS A 19 -21.50 4.00 -6.38
N THR A 20 -22.79 3.70 -6.31
CA THR A 20 -23.51 3.09 -7.44
C THR A 20 -23.55 4.01 -8.66
N VAL A 21 -23.80 5.32 -8.45
CA VAL A 21 -23.72 6.35 -9.50
C VAL A 21 -22.33 6.37 -10.14
N LEU A 22 -21.27 6.31 -9.34
CA LEU A 22 -19.89 6.28 -9.82
C LEU A 22 -19.57 4.99 -10.61
N GLU A 23 -20.09 3.85 -10.17
CA GLU A 23 -19.96 2.55 -10.85
C GLU A 23 -20.61 2.55 -12.23
N HIS A 24 -21.72 3.27 -12.40
CA HIS A 24 -22.36 3.47 -13.70
C HIS A 24 -21.72 4.56 -14.56
N GLY A 25 -20.59 5.12 -14.10
CA GLY A 25 -19.81 6.09 -14.87
C GLY A 25 -20.33 7.54 -14.78
N ALA A 26 -21.39 7.80 -14.03
CA ALA A 26 -21.90 9.15 -13.82
C ALA A 26 -21.10 9.92 -12.75
N ASN A 27 -21.23 11.25 -12.74
CA ASN A 27 -20.64 12.10 -11.71
C ASN A 27 -21.62 12.29 -10.55
N VAL A 28 -21.11 12.43 -9.33
CA VAL A 28 -21.93 12.58 -8.13
C VAL A 28 -21.58 13.82 -7.31
N LEU A 29 -22.62 14.51 -6.83
CA LEU A 29 -22.53 15.51 -5.78
C LEU A 29 -23.21 14.98 -4.54
N VAL A 30 -22.49 14.90 -3.42
CA VAL A 30 -23.09 14.54 -2.13
C VAL A 30 -23.16 15.77 -1.22
N LEU A 31 -24.37 16.11 -0.78
CA LEU A 31 -24.66 17.20 0.15
C LEU A 31 -25.05 16.61 1.51
N ASP A 32 -24.39 17.03 2.58
CA ASP A 32 -24.79 16.68 3.95
C ASP A 32 -24.82 17.92 4.85
N LYS A 33 -25.84 18.01 5.69
CA LYS A 33 -25.99 19.11 6.65
C LYS A 33 -25.04 18.99 7.83
N ASN A 34 -24.55 17.79 8.13
CA ASN A 34 -23.58 17.56 9.18
C ASN A 34 -22.16 17.90 8.71
N SER A 35 -21.25 18.04 9.67
CA SER A 35 -19.82 18.23 9.43
C SER A 35 -19.09 16.95 9.08
N PHE A 36 -19.73 15.79 9.31
CA PHE A 36 -19.15 14.47 9.12
C PHE A 36 -20.21 13.49 8.62
N PHE A 37 -19.83 12.60 7.71
CA PHE A 37 -20.71 11.61 7.11
C PHE A 37 -21.11 10.47 8.08
N GLY A 38 -22.22 9.80 7.76
CA GLY A 38 -22.54 8.49 8.31
C GLY A 38 -23.89 8.38 9.01
N GLY A 39 -24.45 9.48 9.50
CA GLY A 39 -25.79 9.52 10.11
C GLY A 39 -25.98 8.51 11.25
N ASN A 40 -27.19 7.93 11.38
CA ASN A 40 -27.45 6.88 12.37
C ASN A 40 -26.77 5.54 12.05
N SER A 41 -26.35 5.31 10.81
CA SER A 41 -25.81 4.03 10.37
C SER A 41 -24.50 3.68 11.09
N THR A 42 -23.67 4.68 11.42
CA THR A 42 -22.42 4.49 12.20
C THR A 42 -22.68 4.00 13.62
N LYS A 43 -23.88 4.24 14.16
CA LYS A 43 -24.30 3.79 15.50
C LYS A 43 -24.93 2.40 15.49
N ALA A 44 -25.09 1.77 14.33
CA ALA A 44 -25.73 0.47 14.22
C ALA A 44 -24.77 -0.68 14.57
N THR A 45 -25.09 -1.41 15.63
CA THR A 45 -24.17 -2.35 16.29
C THR A 45 -24.45 -3.83 16.02
N SER A 46 -25.63 -4.17 15.46
CA SER A 46 -26.12 -5.57 15.43
C SER A 46 -25.71 -6.37 14.20
N GLY A 47 -25.67 -5.73 13.02
CA GLY A 47 -25.32 -6.38 11.75
C GLY A 47 -26.30 -6.07 10.61
N ILE A 48 -26.04 -6.66 9.45
CA ILE A 48 -26.78 -6.48 8.19
C ILE A 48 -27.37 -7.81 7.73
N ASN A 49 -28.64 -7.83 7.31
CA ASN A 49 -29.26 -9.07 6.84
C ASN A 49 -28.81 -9.46 5.43
N GLY A 50 -28.63 -10.75 5.18
CA GLY A 50 -28.42 -11.32 3.85
C GLY A 50 -28.96 -12.75 3.81
N ALA A 51 -29.71 -13.09 2.77
CA ALA A 51 -30.24 -14.43 2.57
C ALA A 51 -29.66 -15.05 1.29
N LEU A 52 -29.22 -16.31 1.38
CA LEU A 52 -28.49 -17.04 0.34
C LEU A 52 -27.11 -16.42 0.01
N THR A 53 -26.39 -15.95 1.03
CA THR A 53 -25.03 -15.39 0.83
C THR A 53 -23.98 -16.50 0.75
N LYS A 54 -22.83 -16.22 0.10
CA LYS A 54 -21.65 -17.11 0.13
C LYS A 54 -21.27 -17.54 1.57
N THR A 55 -21.36 -16.61 2.53
CA THR A 55 -21.07 -16.90 3.94
C THR A 55 -22.08 -17.84 4.58
N GLN A 56 -23.39 -17.67 4.32
CA GLN A 56 -24.40 -18.61 4.82
C GLN A 56 -24.21 -20.01 4.23
N ILE A 57 -23.90 -20.10 2.93
CA ILE A 57 -23.61 -21.38 2.26
C ILE A 57 -22.42 -22.08 2.93
N ALA A 58 -21.33 -21.34 3.18
CA ALA A 58 -20.14 -21.88 3.84
C ALA A 58 -20.42 -22.38 5.28
N LEU A 59 -21.36 -21.77 5.99
CA LEU A 59 -21.78 -22.17 7.33
C LEU A 59 -22.88 -23.25 7.33
N GLY A 60 -23.31 -23.74 6.17
CA GLY A 60 -24.37 -24.73 6.04
C GLY A 60 -25.76 -24.22 6.42
N ILE A 61 -25.96 -22.90 6.44
CA ILE A 61 -27.24 -22.28 6.82
C ILE A 61 -28.22 -22.36 5.65
N GLN A 62 -29.34 -23.04 5.87
CA GLN A 62 -30.40 -23.23 4.89
C GLN A 62 -31.40 -22.06 4.94
N ASP A 63 -31.07 -20.95 4.29
CA ASP A 63 -31.94 -19.77 4.13
C ASP A 63 -32.15 -19.43 2.65
N SER A 64 -33.16 -18.62 2.34
CA SER A 64 -33.42 -18.15 0.97
C SER A 64 -34.10 -16.80 0.96
N ALA A 65 -34.04 -16.10 -0.17
CA ALA A 65 -34.76 -14.84 -0.36
C ALA A 65 -36.27 -14.99 -0.10
N ALA A 66 -36.88 -16.12 -0.50
CA ALA A 66 -38.30 -16.41 -0.26
C ALA A 66 -38.62 -16.62 1.22
N ILE A 67 -37.76 -17.32 1.98
CA ILE A 67 -37.95 -17.48 3.44
C ILE A 67 -37.81 -16.13 4.12
N PHE A 68 -36.83 -15.32 3.72
CA PHE A 68 -36.67 -13.97 4.26
C PHE A 68 -37.84 -13.05 3.89
N GLU A 69 -38.36 -13.13 2.67
CA GLU A 69 -39.56 -12.43 2.23
C GLU A 69 -40.75 -12.79 3.12
N ALA A 70 -40.99 -14.08 3.35
CA ALA A 70 -42.07 -14.56 4.20
C ALA A 70 -41.94 -14.05 5.65
N ASP A 71 -40.74 -14.06 6.23
CA ASP A 71 -40.49 -13.48 7.55
C ASP A 71 -40.82 -11.98 7.57
N THR A 72 -40.42 -11.26 6.52
CA THR A 72 -40.60 -9.80 6.43
C THR A 72 -42.06 -9.44 6.26
N ILE A 73 -42.81 -10.16 5.41
CA ILE A 73 -44.27 -10.00 5.25
C ILE A 73 -44.99 -10.28 6.58
N ARG A 74 -44.64 -11.35 7.31
CA ARG A 74 -45.24 -11.64 8.62
C ARG A 74 -44.97 -10.52 9.64
N SER A 75 -43.79 -9.91 9.60
CA SER A 75 -43.47 -8.75 10.44
C SER A 75 -44.20 -7.48 10.00
N ALA A 76 -44.37 -7.27 8.69
CA ALA A 76 -45.03 -6.11 8.10
C ALA A 76 -46.57 -6.13 8.27
N ARG A 77 -47.16 -7.31 8.49
CA ARG A 77 -48.60 -7.54 8.72
C ARG A 77 -49.45 -7.06 7.54
N ASP A 78 -50.58 -6.43 7.81
CA ASP A 78 -51.54 -5.87 6.86
C ASP A 78 -50.96 -4.71 6.01
N LEU A 79 -49.83 -4.14 6.43
CA LEU A 79 -49.11 -3.08 5.70
C LEU A 79 -47.96 -3.61 4.84
N ALA A 80 -47.91 -4.93 4.61
CA ALA A 80 -46.91 -5.51 3.73
C ALA A 80 -47.07 -5.02 2.28
N ARG A 81 -45.95 -4.59 1.68
CA ARG A 81 -45.80 -4.22 0.27
C ARG A 81 -44.94 -5.27 -0.43
N PRO A 82 -45.51 -6.34 -1.01
CA PRO A 82 -44.73 -7.44 -1.57
C PRO A 82 -43.78 -7.00 -2.69
N ASP A 83 -44.18 -5.99 -3.47
CA ASP A 83 -43.37 -5.38 -4.54
C ASP A 83 -42.04 -4.83 -4.00
N ILE A 84 -42.07 -4.09 -2.90
CA ILE A 84 -40.89 -3.47 -2.28
C ILE A 84 -40.13 -4.48 -1.40
N ILE A 85 -40.84 -5.33 -0.66
CA ILE A 85 -40.21 -6.34 0.20
C ILE A 85 -39.39 -7.31 -0.66
N LYS A 86 -39.88 -7.69 -1.85
CA LYS A 86 -39.13 -8.54 -2.78
C LYS A 86 -37.85 -7.89 -3.29
N VAL A 87 -37.83 -6.56 -3.47
CA VAL A 87 -36.60 -5.83 -3.81
C VAL A 87 -35.60 -5.92 -2.65
N LEU A 88 -36.05 -5.70 -1.41
CA LEU A 88 -35.19 -5.78 -0.21
C LEU A 88 -34.58 -7.17 -0.03
N THR A 89 -35.41 -8.22 -0.06
CA THR A 89 -34.97 -9.58 0.24
C THR A 89 -34.26 -10.24 -0.94
N GLY A 90 -34.72 -9.99 -2.17
CA GLY A 90 -34.13 -10.52 -3.40
C GLY A 90 -32.73 -9.96 -3.69
N ASN A 91 -32.47 -8.71 -3.34
CA ASN A 91 -31.13 -8.10 -3.51
C ASN A 91 -30.24 -8.26 -2.27
N SER A 92 -30.69 -8.98 -1.24
CA SER A 92 -30.00 -8.98 0.05
C SER A 92 -28.60 -9.61 0.00
N ALA A 93 -28.44 -10.73 -0.71
CA ALA A 93 -27.12 -11.34 -0.90
C ALA A 93 -26.19 -10.45 -1.71
N SER A 94 -26.66 -9.90 -2.83
CA SER A 94 -25.88 -8.97 -3.66
C SER A 94 -25.43 -7.74 -2.87
N ALA A 95 -26.24 -7.23 -1.94
CA ALA A 95 -25.86 -6.12 -1.07
C ALA A 95 -24.72 -6.49 -0.11
N VAL A 96 -24.83 -7.62 0.60
CA VAL A 96 -23.79 -8.10 1.52
C VAL A 96 -22.50 -8.42 0.77
N GLU A 97 -22.60 -9.11 -0.37
CA GLU A 97 -21.43 -9.48 -1.16
C GLU A 97 -20.76 -8.28 -1.82
N TRP A 98 -21.52 -7.27 -2.26
CA TRP A 98 -20.94 -6.03 -2.73
C TRP A 98 -20.11 -5.33 -1.65
N LEU A 99 -20.58 -5.33 -0.40
CA LEU A 99 -19.81 -4.81 0.74
C LEU A 99 -18.51 -5.61 0.99
N GLN A 100 -18.59 -6.94 0.96
CA GLN A 100 -17.41 -7.81 1.14
C GLN A 100 -16.40 -7.65 -0.02
N ASP A 101 -16.88 -7.70 -1.25
CA ASP A 101 -16.04 -7.79 -2.44
C ASP A 101 -15.43 -6.43 -2.81
N LYS A 102 -16.22 -5.34 -2.73
CA LYS A 102 -15.79 -3.99 -3.11
C LYS A 102 -14.99 -3.29 -2.01
N PHE A 103 -15.48 -3.37 -0.77
CA PHE A 103 -14.93 -2.63 0.37
C PHE A 103 -14.10 -3.52 1.32
N LYS A 104 -13.92 -4.81 0.98
CA LYS A 104 -13.09 -5.76 1.74
C LYS A 104 -13.53 -5.92 3.19
N LEU A 105 -14.84 -5.83 3.43
CA LEU A 105 -15.43 -5.86 4.76
C LEU A 105 -15.58 -7.30 5.27
N ASP A 106 -15.20 -7.53 6.54
CA ASP A 106 -15.51 -8.77 7.25
C ASP A 106 -16.98 -8.80 7.66
N LEU A 107 -17.74 -9.71 7.04
CA LEU A 107 -19.15 -10.01 7.33
C LEU A 107 -19.35 -11.52 7.51
N SER A 108 -18.34 -12.19 8.09
CA SER A 108 -18.23 -13.65 8.15
C SER A 108 -19.05 -14.32 9.27
N LEU A 109 -19.45 -13.59 10.31
CA LEU A 109 -20.27 -14.13 11.40
C LEU A 109 -21.75 -13.95 11.08
N VAL A 110 -22.56 -14.98 11.34
CA VAL A 110 -24.00 -14.96 11.07
C VAL A 110 -24.77 -15.32 12.34
N SER A 111 -25.70 -14.47 12.74
CA SER A 111 -26.57 -14.71 13.91
C SER A 111 -28.05 -14.66 13.55
N ARG A 112 -28.87 -15.23 14.43
CA ARG A 112 -30.34 -15.09 14.41
C ARG A 112 -30.74 -13.97 15.36
N LEU A 113 -31.42 -12.95 14.82
CA LEU A 113 -32.00 -11.86 15.60
C LEU A 113 -33.51 -12.07 15.82
N GLY A 114 -34.11 -11.23 16.66
CA GLY A 114 -35.54 -11.33 16.98
C GLY A 114 -36.44 -11.27 15.74
N GLY A 115 -37.42 -12.16 15.69
CA GLY A 115 -38.37 -12.31 14.58
C GLY A 115 -37.91 -13.12 13.37
N HIS A 116 -36.63 -13.48 13.28
CA HIS A 116 -36.12 -14.25 12.15
C HIS A 116 -36.31 -15.76 12.34
N SER A 117 -36.77 -16.44 11.28
CA SER A 117 -36.82 -17.92 11.26
C SER A 117 -35.43 -18.54 11.04
N GLN A 118 -34.55 -17.87 10.29
CA GLN A 118 -33.19 -18.33 10.00
C GLN A 118 -32.10 -17.35 10.50
N PRO A 119 -30.90 -17.84 10.82
CA PRO A 119 -29.73 -16.98 11.04
C PRO A 119 -29.33 -16.30 9.74
N ARG A 120 -29.38 -14.96 9.69
CA ARG A 120 -29.11 -14.21 8.45
C ARG A 120 -28.50 -12.84 8.67
N THR A 121 -28.22 -12.47 9.92
CA THR A 121 -27.63 -11.17 10.22
C THR A 121 -26.10 -11.32 10.26
N HIS A 122 -25.47 -10.74 9.26
CA HIS A 122 -24.02 -10.71 9.06
C HIS A 122 -23.33 -9.63 9.89
N ARG A 123 -22.17 -9.97 10.46
CA ARG A 123 -21.27 -9.06 11.17
C ARG A 123 -19.81 -9.51 11.06
N GLY A 124 -18.88 -8.60 11.33
CA GLY A 124 -17.46 -8.92 11.45
C GLY A 124 -17.09 -9.46 12.82
N LYS A 125 -15.86 -9.95 12.95
CA LYS A 125 -15.27 -10.41 14.21
C LYS A 125 -14.89 -9.26 15.15
N GLU A 126 -14.64 -8.09 14.59
CA GLU A 126 -14.18 -6.90 15.33
C GLU A 126 -15.01 -5.67 14.91
N MET A 127 -15.15 -4.70 15.84
CA MET A 127 -15.89 -3.45 15.66
C MET A 127 -17.40 -3.58 15.38
N PHE A 128 -18.11 -2.45 15.36
CA PHE A 128 -19.53 -2.39 15.06
C PHE A 128 -19.78 -2.39 13.54
N PRO A 129 -20.61 -3.30 12.99
CA PRO A 129 -20.83 -3.42 11.55
C PRO A 129 -21.26 -2.12 10.86
N GLY A 130 -22.15 -1.36 11.48
CA GLY A 130 -22.61 -0.10 10.91
C GLY A 130 -21.51 0.95 10.77
N MET A 131 -20.60 1.02 11.75
CA MET A 131 -19.42 1.89 11.70
C MET A 131 -18.46 1.43 10.60
N THR A 132 -18.07 0.15 10.62
CA THR A 132 -17.11 -0.42 9.66
C THR A 132 -17.59 -0.25 8.21
N ILE A 133 -18.86 -0.58 7.94
CA ILE A 133 -19.44 -0.43 6.60
C ILE A 133 -19.45 1.04 6.17
N THR A 134 -19.99 1.92 7.02
CA THR A 134 -20.20 3.32 6.63
C THR A 134 -18.88 4.06 6.45
N TYR A 135 -17.87 3.79 7.28
CA TYR A 135 -16.55 4.41 7.15
C TYR A 135 -15.80 3.92 5.92
N ALA A 136 -15.86 2.63 5.58
CA ALA A 136 -15.22 2.13 4.37
C ALA A 136 -15.82 2.78 3.10
N LEU A 137 -17.15 2.97 3.06
CA LEU A 137 -17.81 3.67 1.96
C LEU A 137 -17.44 5.17 1.94
N MET A 138 -17.41 5.80 3.11
CA MET A 138 -17.04 7.21 3.25
C MET A 138 -15.62 7.47 2.76
N GLU A 139 -14.64 6.71 3.27
CA GLU A 139 -13.23 6.90 2.98
C GLU A 139 -12.93 6.71 1.49
N LEU A 140 -13.54 5.69 0.86
CA LEU A 140 -13.39 5.49 -0.58
C LEU A 140 -14.00 6.65 -1.38
N LEU A 141 -15.14 7.20 -0.95
CA LEU A 141 -15.77 8.33 -1.64
C LEU A 141 -14.94 9.62 -1.48
N GLU A 142 -14.40 9.88 -0.29
CA GLU A 142 -13.50 11.00 -0.02
C GLU A 142 -12.23 10.90 -0.87
N GLU A 143 -11.63 9.71 -0.96
CA GLU A 143 -10.46 9.46 -1.79
C GLU A 143 -10.76 9.73 -3.28
N ILE A 144 -11.93 9.29 -3.77
CA ILE A 144 -12.36 9.56 -5.15
C ILE A 144 -12.58 11.05 -5.36
N ALA A 145 -13.21 11.75 -4.41
CA ALA A 145 -13.45 13.19 -4.51
C ALA A 145 -12.15 14.01 -4.50
N GLU A 146 -11.15 13.58 -3.74
CA GLU A 146 -9.83 14.21 -3.69
C GLU A 146 -9.03 13.97 -4.99
N LYS A 147 -8.97 12.71 -5.44
CA LYS A 147 -8.20 12.33 -6.64
C LYS A 147 -8.88 12.73 -7.94
N GLN A 148 -10.22 12.78 -7.95
CA GLN A 148 -11.05 12.99 -9.13
C GLN A 148 -12.21 13.97 -8.81
N PRO A 149 -11.91 15.25 -8.52
CA PRO A 149 -12.92 16.23 -8.11
C PRO A 149 -14.00 16.52 -9.16
N ASN A 150 -13.75 16.16 -10.43
CA ASN A 150 -14.72 16.24 -11.51
C ASN A 150 -15.72 15.06 -11.52
N ARG A 151 -15.37 13.93 -10.87
CA ARG A 151 -16.19 12.71 -10.80
C ARG A 151 -17.04 12.66 -9.53
N ALA A 152 -16.47 13.05 -8.39
CA ALA A 152 -17.18 13.12 -7.12
C ALA A 152 -16.89 14.45 -6.44
N ARG A 153 -17.94 15.08 -5.90
CA ARG A 153 -17.81 16.28 -5.07
C ARG A 153 -18.61 16.11 -3.79
N ILE A 154 -17.99 16.46 -2.67
CA ILE A 154 -18.58 16.37 -1.34
C ILE A 154 -18.74 17.78 -0.78
N VAL A 155 -19.92 18.11 -0.25
CA VAL A 155 -20.17 19.38 0.44
C VAL A 155 -20.82 19.11 1.79
N MET A 156 -20.01 19.23 2.85
CA MET A 156 -20.45 19.16 4.25
C MET A 156 -21.01 20.51 4.71
N LYS A 157 -21.74 20.50 5.84
CA LYS A 157 -22.43 21.67 6.43
C LYS A 157 -23.36 22.36 5.41
N ALA A 158 -23.92 21.57 4.49
CA ALA A 158 -24.82 22.00 3.43
C ALA A 158 -26.25 21.55 3.74
N ARG A 159 -27.07 22.46 4.27
CA ARG A 159 -28.46 22.18 4.57
C ARG A 159 -29.29 22.38 3.32
N VAL A 160 -29.76 21.29 2.71
CA VAL A 160 -30.74 21.36 1.60
C VAL A 160 -32.08 21.83 2.16
N THR A 161 -32.61 22.92 1.59
CA THR A 161 -33.83 23.59 2.07
C THR A 161 -35.00 23.45 1.10
N LYS A 162 -34.73 23.17 -0.19
CA LYS A 162 -35.77 23.10 -1.21
C LYS A 162 -35.41 22.18 -2.38
N LEU A 163 -36.41 21.50 -2.94
CA LEU A 163 -36.35 20.82 -4.24
C LEU A 163 -36.72 21.81 -5.35
N ILE A 164 -35.93 21.85 -6.43
CA ILE A 164 -36.19 22.69 -7.59
C ILE A 164 -37.04 21.89 -8.58
N LYS A 165 -38.28 22.33 -8.79
CA LYS A 165 -39.25 21.69 -9.69
C LYS A 165 -39.48 22.57 -10.93
N GLU A 166 -39.42 21.98 -12.12
CA GLU A 166 -39.84 22.58 -13.39
C GLU A 166 -40.96 21.73 -14.00
N GLY A 167 -42.17 22.29 -14.09
CA GLY A 167 -43.35 21.50 -14.44
C GLY A 167 -43.62 20.39 -13.43
N GLU A 168 -43.62 19.14 -13.89
CA GLU A 168 -43.77 17.95 -13.05
C GLU A 168 -42.44 17.30 -12.62
N GLU A 169 -41.31 17.74 -13.18
CA GLU A 169 -39.98 17.16 -12.95
C GLU A 169 -39.20 17.91 -11.86
N VAL A 170 -38.49 17.17 -11.01
CA VAL A 170 -37.49 17.72 -10.10
C VAL A 170 -36.13 17.71 -10.78
N ILE A 171 -35.57 18.91 -10.96
CA ILE A 171 -34.34 19.12 -11.73
C ILE A 171 -33.13 19.48 -10.87
N GLY A 172 -33.30 19.56 -9.54
CA GLY A 172 -32.20 19.95 -8.66
C GLY A 172 -32.63 20.31 -7.24
N VAL A 173 -31.70 20.92 -6.50
CA VAL A 173 -31.89 21.35 -5.11
C VAL A 173 -31.32 22.73 -4.84
N GLU A 174 -31.88 23.39 -3.83
CA GLU A 174 -31.32 24.58 -3.19
C GLU A 174 -30.79 24.23 -1.80
N TYR A 175 -29.59 24.69 -1.46
CA TYR A 175 -28.97 24.42 -0.16
C TYR A 175 -28.28 25.66 0.41
N GLU A 176 -28.23 25.71 1.74
CA GLU A 176 -27.55 26.74 2.51
C GLU A 176 -26.23 26.23 3.06
N LYS A 177 -25.18 27.02 2.93
CA LYS A 177 -23.87 26.78 3.54
C LYS A 177 -23.19 28.10 3.88
N ASP A 178 -22.64 28.21 5.08
CA ASP A 178 -21.92 29.40 5.56
C ASP A 178 -22.73 30.71 5.39
N GLY A 179 -24.05 30.63 5.59
CA GLY A 179 -24.98 31.75 5.46
C GLY A 179 -25.34 32.15 4.02
N GLN A 180 -24.89 31.39 3.01
CA GLN A 180 -25.16 31.64 1.60
C GLN A 180 -26.03 30.54 1.00
N THR A 181 -26.85 30.90 0.01
CA THR A 181 -27.74 29.98 -0.73
C THR A 181 -27.14 29.60 -2.07
N PHE A 182 -27.14 28.31 -2.38
CA PHE A 182 -26.61 27.72 -3.60
C PHE A 182 -27.65 26.86 -4.31
N LYS A 183 -27.53 26.72 -5.63
CA LYS A 183 -28.39 25.85 -6.44
C LYS A 183 -27.56 24.85 -7.21
N GLU A 184 -28.04 23.62 -7.24
CA GLU A 184 -27.40 22.52 -7.96
C GLU A 184 -28.44 21.77 -8.77
N LEU A 185 -28.10 21.50 -10.04
CA LEU A 185 -28.99 20.86 -11.00
C LEU A 185 -28.53 19.43 -11.32
N GLY A 186 -29.51 18.56 -11.51
CA GLY A 186 -29.37 17.13 -11.77
C GLY A 186 -30.47 16.32 -11.05
N PRO A 187 -30.67 15.04 -11.43
CA PRO A 187 -31.56 14.14 -10.69
C PRO A 187 -31.18 14.07 -9.21
N VAL A 188 -32.19 13.98 -8.34
CA VAL A 188 -32.04 14.10 -6.90
C VAL A 188 -32.38 12.79 -6.21
N ILE A 189 -31.44 12.25 -5.45
CA ILE A 189 -31.65 11.12 -4.54
C ILE A 189 -31.69 11.65 -3.10
N LEU A 190 -32.84 11.52 -2.44
CA LEU A 190 -32.99 11.85 -1.02
C LEU A 190 -32.66 10.64 -0.15
N ALA A 191 -31.68 10.82 0.73
CA ALA A 191 -31.21 9.85 1.72
C ALA A 191 -31.09 10.50 3.11
N THR A 192 -32.06 11.35 3.47
CA THR A 192 -31.97 12.29 4.61
C THR A 192 -32.31 11.71 5.98
N GLY A 193 -32.57 10.40 6.07
CA GLY A 193 -32.99 9.75 7.31
C GLY A 193 -34.43 10.07 7.74
N GLY A 194 -34.78 9.62 8.95
CA GLY A 194 -36.12 9.74 9.54
C GLY A 194 -36.41 11.04 10.29
N TYR A 195 -37.48 11.00 11.09
CA TYR A 195 -38.02 12.16 11.83
C TYR A 195 -38.19 11.92 13.34
N ALA A 196 -37.62 10.84 13.89
CA ALA A 196 -37.79 10.45 15.29
C ALA A 196 -36.81 11.12 16.28
N ALA A 197 -36.13 12.20 15.88
CA ALA A 197 -35.40 13.09 16.78
C ALA A 197 -35.84 14.57 16.62
N ASP A 198 -36.96 14.82 15.93
CA ASP A 198 -37.55 16.15 15.85
C ASP A 198 -38.41 16.41 17.10
N PHE A 199 -37.87 17.21 18.02
CA PHE A 199 -38.55 17.64 19.25
C PHE A 199 -39.18 19.03 19.15
N THR A 200 -39.42 19.52 17.92
CA THR A 200 -40.07 20.81 17.68
C THR A 200 -41.58 20.66 17.51
N GLU A 201 -42.32 21.78 17.58
CA GLU A 201 -43.77 21.79 17.31
C GLU A 201 -44.12 21.36 15.87
N SER A 202 -43.18 21.51 14.92
CA SER A 202 -43.35 21.09 13.52
C SER A 202 -43.07 19.60 13.28
N SER A 203 -42.83 18.84 14.35
CA SER A 203 -42.41 17.45 14.29
C SER A 203 -43.46 16.55 13.65
N LEU A 204 -43.03 15.77 12.65
CA LEU A 204 -43.84 14.69 12.09
C LEU A 204 -44.17 13.64 13.16
N LEU A 205 -43.24 13.37 14.08
CA LEU A 205 -43.48 12.45 15.18
C LEU A 205 -44.63 12.95 16.07
N LYS A 206 -44.60 14.23 16.47
CA LYS A 206 -45.66 14.83 17.31
C LYS A 206 -47.01 14.82 16.59
N LYS A 207 -47.02 15.08 15.28
CA LYS A 207 -48.24 15.09 14.45
C LYS A 207 -48.88 13.71 14.32
N TYR A 208 -48.10 12.66 14.07
CA TYR A 208 -48.63 11.33 13.73
C TYR A 208 -48.61 10.34 14.91
N ARG A 209 -47.78 10.56 15.94
CA ARG A 209 -47.62 9.69 17.11
C ARG A 209 -47.38 10.47 18.42
N PRO A 210 -48.34 11.32 18.83
CA PRO A 210 -48.22 12.08 20.08
C PRO A 210 -48.12 11.18 21.32
N ASP A 211 -48.65 9.95 21.26
CA ASP A 211 -48.65 8.95 22.34
C ASP A 211 -47.26 8.46 22.75
N ILE A 212 -46.28 8.52 21.85
CA ILE A 212 -44.89 8.09 22.11
C ILE A 212 -43.86 9.21 21.92
N TYR A 213 -44.33 10.44 21.71
CA TYR A 213 -43.47 11.61 21.46
C TYR A 213 -42.45 11.85 22.57
N ASP A 214 -42.84 11.61 23.82
CA ASP A 214 -41.98 11.87 24.98
C ASP A 214 -40.94 10.77 25.26
N LEU A 215 -41.01 9.65 24.55
CA LEU A 215 -40.04 8.57 24.68
C LEU A 215 -38.63 9.03 24.29
N PRO A 216 -37.59 8.54 24.99
CA PRO A 216 -36.22 8.77 24.56
C PRO A 216 -35.97 8.15 23.18
N THR A 217 -35.07 8.73 22.41
CA THR A 217 -34.69 8.27 21.06
C THR A 217 -33.26 7.74 21.03
N THR A 218 -32.96 6.90 20.06
CA THR A 218 -31.59 6.47 19.72
C THR A 218 -31.05 7.19 18.49
N ASN A 219 -31.91 7.96 17.81
CA ASN A 219 -31.56 8.71 16.63
C ASN A 219 -30.72 9.95 16.98
N GLY A 220 -29.80 10.32 16.08
CA GLY A 220 -29.12 11.60 16.16
C GLY A 220 -30.09 12.77 15.97
N ASP A 221 -29.74 13.90 16.57
CA ASP A 221 -30.41 15.21 16.44
C ASP A 221 -30.68 15.65 14.99
N HIS A 222 -29.90 15.15 14.04
CA HIS A 222 -30.11 15.38 12.61
C HIS A 222 -31.38 14.71 12.03
N CYS A 223 -32.05 13.80 12.74
CA CYS A 223 -33.24 13.07 12.25
C CYS A 223 -34.52 13.88 12.42
N THR A 224 -34.64 14.94 11.62
CA THR A 224 -35.66 16.00 11.73
C THR A 224 -36.73 15.97 10.63
N GLY A 225 -36.68 14.97 9.74
CA GLY A 225 -37.68 14.82 8.68
C GLY A 225 -37.60 15.86 7.56
N ASP A 226 -36.47 16.56 7.39
CA ASP A 226 -36.33 17.64 6.39
C ASP A 226 -36.73 17.18 4.97
N GLY A 227 -36.21 16.04 4.50
CA GLY A 227 -36.54 15.51 3.18
C GLY A 227 -38.02 15.15 3.01
N HIS A 228 -38.66 14.63 4.06
CA HIS A 228 -40.10 14.34 4.04
C HIS A 228 -40.90 15.63 3.85
N LYS A 229 -40.57 16.67 4.64
CA LYS A 229 -41.23 17.98 4.57
C LYS A 229 -41.05 18.59 3.18
N MET A 230 -39.86 18.48 2.57
CA MET A 230 -39.61 18.96 1.21
C MET A 230 -40.42 18.23 0.14
N VAL A 231 -40.52 16.90 0.22
CA VAL A 231 -41.29 16.09 -0.73
C VAL A 231 -42.79 16.41 -0.63
N LEU A 232 -43.32 16.48 0.59
CA LEU A 232 -44.72 16.85 0.84
C LEU A 232 -45.04 18.26 0.31
N ALA A 233 -44.11 19.21 0.46
CA ALA A 233 -44.30 20.58 0.00
C ALA A 233 -44.42 20.71 -1.54
N ILE A 234 -43.91 19.74 -2.31
CA ILE A 234 -44.03 19.74 -3.78
C ILE A 234 -45.13 18.80 -4.31
N GLY A 235 -45.98 18.28 -3.42
CA GLY A 235 -47.09 17.38 -3.79
C GLY A 235 -46.71 15.89 -3.84
N GLY A 236 -45.60 15.49 -3.22
CA GLY A 236 -45.25 14.07 -3.06
C GLY A 236 -46.13 13.35 -2.04
N GLN A 237 -46.35 12.05 -2.25
CA GLN A 237 -47.12 11.19 -1.36
C GLN A 237 -46.26 10.64 -0.23
N ALA A 238 -46.81 10.60 0.99
CA ALA A 238 -46.23 9.86 2.12
C ALA A 238 -47.19 8.76 2.59
N ILE A 239 -46.62 7.70 3.17
CA ILE A 239 -47.36 6.53 3.67
C ILE A 239 -46.88 6.16 5.06
N ASP A 240 -47.81 5.62 5.86
CA ASP A 240 -47.57 4.99 7.15
C ASP A 240 -46.78 5.84 8.17
N LEU A 241 -46.89 7.18 8.14
CA LEU A 241 -46.09 8.08 8.99
C LEU A 241 -46.31 7.86 10.51
N GLU A 242 -47.38 7.18 10.90
CA GLU A 242 -47.64 6.74 12.27
C GLU A 242 -46.83 5.49 12.69
N LYS A 243 -46.23 4.79 11.74
CA LYS A 243 -45.44 3.57 11.97
C LYS A 243 -44.00 3.94 12.33
N VAL A 244 -43.79 4.12 13.63
CA VAL A 244 -42.48 4.36 14.25
C VAL A 244 -42.14 3.21 15.20
N GLN A 245 -40.98 2.60 15.01
CA GLN A 245 -40.50 1.50 15.85
C GLN A 245 -40.01 1.99 17.20
N VAL A 246 -40.63 1.46 18.25
CA VAL A 246 -40.14 1.54 19.63
C VAL A 246 -39.34 0.27 19.94
N HIS A 247 -38.03 0.42 20.11
CA HIS A 247 -37.10 -0.67 20.40
C HIS A 247 -37.05 -0.97 21.91
N PRO A 248 -37.02 -2.24 22.34
CA PRO A 248 -37.10 -2.61 23.76
C PRO A 248 -35.82 -2.37 24.59
N THR A 249 -34.68 -2.08 23.96
CA THR A 249 -33.35 -2.18 24.59
C THR A 249 -32.52 -0.90 24.42
N GLY A 250 -33.09 0.24 24.78
CA GLY A 250 -32.32 1.45 25.03
C GLY A 250 -31.54 1.33 26.34
N LEU A 251 -30.22 1.49 26.28
CA LEU A 251 -29.34 1.43 27.45
C LEU A 251 -29.60 2.65 28.33
N VAL A 252 -29.96 2.40 29.59
CA VAL A 252 -30.12 3.42 30.61
C VAL A 252 -28.76 3.64 31.26
N ASP A 253 -28.20 4.85 31.11
CA ASP A 253 -27.07 5.28 31.93
C ASP A 253 -27.57 5.53 33.36
N PRO A 254 -27.06 4.82 34.38
CA PRO A 254 -27.47 5.05 35.76
C PRO A 254 -27.23 6.49 36.25
N LYS A 255 -26.31 7.24 35.62
CA LYS A 255 -26.01 8.64 35.95
C LYS A 255 -26.97 9.62 35.29
N GLU A 256 -27.58 9.25 34.17
CA GLU A 256 -28.51 10.08 33.39
C GLU A 256 -29.74 9.26 32.93
N PRO A 257 -30.54 8.73 33.87
CA PRO A 257 -31.63 7.82 33.54
C PRO A 257 -32.71 8.44 32.64
N ASP A 258 -32.87 9.75 32.67
CA ASP A 258 -33.89 10.49 31.90
C ASP A 258 -33.35 11.11 30.60
N ALA A 259 -32.13 10.74 30.17
CA ALA A 259 -31.57 11.25 28.92
C ALA A 259 -32.50 11.01 27.72
N LYS A 260 -32.84 12.11 27.01
CA LYS A 260 -33.69 12.09 25.80
C LYS A 260 -33.07 11.35 24.62
N ILE A 261 -31.74 11.24 24.59
CA ILE A 261 -31.00 10.42 23.63
C ILE A 261 -30.29 9.31 24.39
N LYS A 262 -30.55 8.06 24.02
CA LYS A 262 -29.97 6.87 24.65
C LYS A 262 -29.15 6.05 23.65
N PHE A 263 -28.19 5.28 24.17
CA PHE A 263 -27.45 4.31 23.36
C PHE A 263 -28.32 3.07 23.12
N LEU A 264 -28.30 2.54 21.91
CA LEU A 264 -29.01 1.30 21.61
C LEU A 264 -28.15 0.09 22.00
N ALA A 265 -28.70 -0.82 22.81
CA ALA A 265 -28.10 -2.13 23.01
C ALA A 265 -28.27 -2.97 21.74
N ALA A 266 -27.20 -3.62 21.28
CA ALA A 266 -27.28 -4.47 20.09
C ALA A 266 -28.34 -5.56 20.25
N GLU A 267 -29.17 -5.73 19.23
CA GLU A 267 -30.12 -6.84 19.09
C GLU A 267 -29.41 -8.19 19.23
N ALA A 268 -28.16 -8.25 18.78
CA ALA A 268 -27.30 -9.43 18.88
C ALA A 268 -27.08 -9.90 20.34
N LEU A 269 -27.18 -9.03 21.35
CA LEU A 269 -27.10 -9.43 22.76
C LEU A 269 -28.25 -10.40 23.14
N ARG A 270 -29.46 -10.15 22.62
CA ARG A 270 -30.59 -11.08 22.77
C ARG A 270 -30.38 -12.33 21.91
N GLY A 271 -29.85 -12.16 20.70
CA GLY A 271 -29.47 -13.24 19.78
C GLY A 271 -28.52 -14.27 20.38
N VAL A 272 -27.53 -13.84 21.16
CA VAL A 272 -26.56 -14.73 21.80
C VAL A 272 -27.05 -15.36 23.12
N GLY A 273 -28.31 -15.16 23.50
CA GLY A 273 -28.91 -15.76 24.70
C GLY A 273 -29.08 -14.83 25.89
N GLY A 274 -28.98 -13.51 25.71
CA GLY A 274 -29.27 -12.55 26.78
C GLY A 274 -30.73 -12.61 27.24
N LEU A 275 -30.94 -12.72 28.56
CA LEU A 275 -32.26 -12.80 29.20
C LEU A 275 -32.76 -11.44 29.67
N LEU A 276 -34.06 -11.20 29.54
CA LEU A 276 -34.71 -10.02 30.12
C LEU A 276 -35.34 -10.38 31.46
N LEU A 277 -34.82 -9.79 32.54
CA LEU A 277 -35.33 -9.96 33.89
C LEU A 277 -36.01 -8.67 34.37
N ASN A 278 -37.12 -8.82 35.09
CA ASN A 278 -37.82 -7.71 35.73
C ASN A 278 -37.22 -7.34 37.10
N GLY A 279 -37.82 -6.36 37.79
CA GLY A 279 -37.38 -5.96 39.14
C GLY A 279 -37.51 -7.05 40.22
N GLU A 280 -38.21 -8.15 39.94
CA GLU A 280 -38.36 -9.31 40.83
C GLU A 280 -37.40 -10.46 40.47
N GLY A 281 -36.47 -10.24 39.53
CA GLY A 281 -35.50 -11.24 39.06
C GLY A 281 -36.10 -12.34 38.18
N LYS A 282 -37.33 -12.16 37.66
CA LYS A 282 -38.03 -13.15 36.83
C LYS A 282 -37.94 -12.81 35.34
N ARG A 283 -37.84 -13.85 34.52
CA ARG A 283 -38.08 -13.78 33.08
C ARG A 283 -39.57 -13.53 32.80
N PHE A 284 -39.89 -12.77 31.75
CA PHE A 284 -41.28 -12.36 31.48
C PHE A 284 -41.70 -12.37 30.00
N CYS A 285 -40.82 -12.68 29.05
CA CYS A 285 -41.16 -12.71 27.62
C CYS A 285 -40.25 -13.63 26.80
N ASP A 286 -40.60 -13.85 25.52
CA ASP A 286 -39.64 -14.32 24.53
C ASP A 286 -38.76 -13.15 24.05
N GLU A 287 -37.50 -13.16 24.47
CA GLU A 287 -36.51 -12.14 24.12
C GLU A 287 -36.18 -12.10 22.62
N LEU A 288 -36.50 -13.15 21.85
CA LEU A 288 -36.35 -13.21 20.39
C LEU A 288 -37.67 -12.94 19.65
N GLY A 289 -38.72 -12.52 20.36
CA GLY A 289 -39.94 -12.03 19.75
C GLY A 289 -39.73 -10.73 18.95
N HIS A 290 -40.75 -10.33 18.19
CA HIS A 290 -40.74 -9.06 17.49
C HIS A 290 -40.58 -7.88 18.48
N ARG A 291 -39.99 -6.78 18.02
CA ARG A 291 -39.62 -5.64 18.88
C ARG A 291 -40.83 -4.99 19.55
N ASP A 292 -41.91 -4.84 18.80
CA ASP A 292 -43.20 -4.36 19.31
C ASP A 292 -43.78 -5.25 20.41
N TYR A 293 -43.70 -6.57 20.26
CA TYR A 293 -44.10 -7.53 21.30
C TYR A 293 -43.25 -7.36 22.57
N VAL A 294 -41.92 -7.38 22.46
CA VAL A 294 -41.04 -7.29 23.64
C VAL A 294 -41.19 -5.93 24.33
N THR A 295 -41.31 -4.84 23.58
CA THR A 295 -41.61 -3.50 24.14
C THR A 295 -42.96 -3.50 24.87
N GLY A 296 -43.98 -4.13 24.30
CA GLY A 296 -45.29 -4.29 24.93
C GLY A 296 -45.23 -5.06 26.25
N GLU A 297 -44.43 -6.13 26.33
CA GLU A 297 -44.23 -6.89 27.57
C GLU A 297 -43.43 -6.10 28.62
N ILE A 298 -42.47 -5.27 28.20
CA ILE A 298 -41.76 -4.36 29.10
C ILE A 298 -42.73 -3.37 29.76
N TRP A 299 -43.66 -2.77 29.00
CA TRP A 299 -44.65 -1.83 29.56
C TRP A 299 -45.62 -2.48 30.56
N LYS A 300 -45.85 -3.79 30.48
CA LYS A 300 -46.68 -4.55 31.43
C LYS A 300 -45.93 -4.96 32.71
N THR A 301 -44.61 -4.76 32.74
CA THR A 301 -43.71 -5.36 33.74
C THR A 301 -43.25 -4.33 34.78
N LYS A 302 -43.02 -4.79 36.02
CA LYS A 302 -42.44 -3.95 37.09
C LYS A 302 -40.94 -3.72 36.89
N GLY A 303 -40.53 -2.46 36.93
CA GLY A 303 -39.14 -2.05 36.66
C GLY A 303 -38.16 -2.26 37.83
N PRO A 304 -36.86 -2.00 37.61
CA PRO A 304 -36.22 -1.78 36.31
C PRO A 304 -35.93 -3.10 35.57
N VAL A 305 -36.02 -3.08 34.23
CA VAL A 305 -35.73 -4.24 33.38
C VAL A 305 -34.23 -4.35 33.13
N ARG A 306 -33.71 -5.58 33.23
CA ARG A 306 -32.29 -5.91 33.06
C ARG A 306 -32.10 -6.89 31.91
N LEU A 307 -31.18 -6.59 31.01
CA LEU A 307 -30.64 -7.59 30.09
C LEU A 307 -29.44 -8.26 30.75
N VAL A 308 -29.48 -9.58 30.90
CA VAL A 308 -28.48 -10.38 31.60
C VAL A 308 -27.82 -11.36 30.63
N LEU A 309 -26.50 -11.26 30.50
CA LEU A 309 -25.67 -12.17 29.69
C LEU A 309 -24.77 -12.98 30.64
N ASN A 310 -24.77 -14.31 30.47
CA ASN A 310 -23.81 -15.19 31.15
C ASN A 310 -22.42 -15.13 30.48
N SER A 311 -21.43 -15.82 31.03
CA SER A 311 -20.06 -15.74 30.51
C SER A 311 -19.93 -16.24 29.06
N LYS A 312 -20.68 -17.29 28.69
CA LYS A 312 -20.70 -17.83 27.32
C LYS A 312 -21.25 -16.80 26.32
N ALA A 313 -22.41 -16.21 26.62
CA ALA A 313 -23.01 -15.18 25.78
C ALA A 313 -22.13 -13.93 25.68
N ALA A 314 -21.57 -13.48 26.81
CA ALA A 314 -20.66 -12.35 26.84
C ALA A 314 -19.38 -12.60 26.03
N LYS A 315 -18.84 -13.82 26.03
CA LYS A 315 -17.64 -14.18 25.26
C LYS A 315 -17.88 -14.15 23.74
N GLU A 316 -19.05 -14.58 23.28
CA GLU A 316 -19.38 -14.56 21.83
C GLU A 316 -19.57 -13.14 21.26
N ILE A 317 -19.86 -12.18 22.15
CA ILE A 317 -20.09 -10.77 21.82
C ILE A 317 -19.20 -9.83 22.67
N GLU A 318 -17.98 -10.30 22.93
CA GLU A 318 -17.07 -9.70 23.92
C GLU A 318 -16.80 -8.22 23.65
N TRP A 319 -16.66 -7.86 22.37
CA TRP A 319 -16.40 -6.48 21.95
C TRP A 319 -17.53 -5.53 22.41
N HIS A 320 -18.80 -5.92 22.24
CA HIS A 320 -19.94 -5.13 22.69
C HIS A 320 -19.96 -5.00 24.21
N CYS A 321 -19.72 -6.11 24.92
CA CYS A 321 -19.65 -6.10 26.38
C CYS A 321 -18.55 -5.16 26.88
N LYS A 322 -17.33 -5.24 26.31
CA LYS A 322 -16.22 -4.33 26.62
C LYS A 322 -16.60 -2.87 26.36
N HIS A 323 -17.17 -2.59 25.19
CA HIS A 323 -17.58 -1.23 24.81
C HIS A 323 -18.63 -0.64 25.77
N TYR A 324 -19.67 -1.40 26.12
CA TYR A 324 -20.73 -0.91 27.02
C TYR A 324 -20.26 -0.80 28.47
N VAL A 325 -19.37 -1.69 28.93
CA VAL A 325 -18.75 -1.59 30.26
C VAL A 325 -17.85 -0.36 30.35
N GLY A 326 -17.00 -0.10 29.35
CA GLY A 326 -16.13 1.07 29.31
C GLY A 326 -16.91 2.40 29.34
N ARG A 327 -18.12 2.42 28.80
CA ARG A 327 -19.03 3.58 28.85
C ARG A 327 -19.89 3.68 30.12
N GLY A 328 -19.78 2.71 31.04
CA GLY A 328 -20.63 2.66 32.24
C GLY A 328 -22.10 2.28 31.99
N LEU A 329 -22.43 1.82 30.78
CA LEU A 329 -23.79 1.43 30.37
C LEU A 329 -24.12 -0.04 30.70
N MET A 330 -23.09 -0.82 31.03
CA MET A 330 -23.19 -2.23 31.40
C MET A 330 -22.25 -2.51 32.58
N ARG A 331 -22.68 -3.37 33.50
CA ARG A 331 -21.93 -3.74 34.71
C ARG A 331 -21.60 -5.22 34.71
N LYS A 332 -20.42 -5.57 35.25
CA LYS A 332 -20.00 -6.95 35.47
C LYS A 332 -20.32 -7.38 36.90
N PHE A 333 -20.78 -8.61 37.06
CA PHE A 333 -21.04 -9.26 38.35
C PHE A 333 -20.28 -10.59 38.37
N SER A 334 -19.56 -10.85 39.45
CA SER A 334 -18.69 -12.02 39.57
C SER A 334 -19.44 -13.31 39.91
N SER A 335 -20.68 -13.17 40.38
CA SER A 335 -21.58 -14.29 40.63
C SER A 335 -23.05 -13.89 40.56
N GLY A 336 -23.93 -14.88 40.56
CA GLY A 336 -25.38 -14.71 40.69
C GLY A 336 -25.78 -14.15 42.05
N GLU A 337 -25.01 -14.36 43.12
CA GLU A 337 -25.22 -13.70 44.41
C GLU A 337 -25.04 -12.18 44.29
N ASP A 338 -23.99 -11.72 43.59
CA ASP A 338 -23.76 -10.29 43.36
C ASP A 338 -24.89 -9.67 42.55
N LEU A 339 -25.35 -10.37 41.51
CA LEU A 339 -26.48 -9.94 40.70
C LEU A 339 -27.79 -9.90 41.51
N ALA A 340 -28.06 -10.92 42.33
CA ALA A 340 -29.24 -10.97 43.19
C ALA A 340 -29.26 -9.80 44.18
N ARG A 341 -28.10 -9.45 44.75
CA ARG A 341 -27.94 -8.28 45.63
C ARG A 341 -28.23 -6.96 44.91
N GLU A 342 -27.82 -6.81 43.66
CA GLU A 342 -28.12 -5.61 42.88
C GLU A 342 -29.61 -5.50 42.50
N ILE A 343 -30.26 -6.64 42.21
CA ILE A 343 -31.69 -6.66 41.92
C ILE A 343 -32.51 -6.40 43.20
N GLY A 344 -32.01 -6.83 44.37
CA GLY A 344 -32.74 -6.76 45.64
C GLY A 344 -33.57 -8.01 45.93
N VAL A 345 -33.15 -9.18 45.46
CA VAL A 345 -33.86 -10.47 45.62
C VAL A 345 -32.93 -11.54 46.23
N PRO A 346 -33.46 -12.61 46.86
CA PRO A 346 -32.62 -13.73 47.29
C PRO A 346 -32.07 -14.51 46.08
N VAL A 347 -30.83 -15.03 46.18
CA VAL A 347 -30.19 -15.80 45.09
C VAL A 347 -31.00 -17.02 44.64
N SER A 348 -31.81 -17.60 45.55
CA SER A 348 -32.73 -18.69 45.22
C SER A 348 -33.74 -18.32 44.13
N ARG A 349 -34.12 -17.04 44.01
CA ARG A 349 -35.01 -16.55 42.95
C ARG A 349 -34.35 -16.58 41.57
N LEU A 350 -33.07 -16.19 41.49
CA LEU A 350 -32.31 -16.29 40.25
C LEU A 350 -32.05 -17.75 39.87
N ARG A 351 -31.72 -18.59 40.86
CA ARG A 351 -31.55 -20.03 40.66
C ARG A 351 -32.81 -20.66 40.07
N GLU A 352 -33.99 -20.39 40.64
CA GLU A 352 -35.28 -20.85 40.11
C GLU A 352 -35.52 -20.38 38.67
N THR A 353 -35.23 -19.10 38.38
CA THR A 353 -35.40 -18.54 37.03
C THR A 353 -34.48 -19.20 36.01
N PHE A 354 -33.21 -19.43 36.37
CA PHE A 354 -32.24 -20.08 35.50
C PHE A 354 -32.54 -21.57 35.32
N ASP A 355 -32.90 -22.29 36.38
CA ASP A 355 -33.28 -23.70 36.31
C ASP A 355 -34.53 -23.92 35.45
N ASP A 356 -35.52 -23.04 35.57
CA ASP A 356 -36.70 -23.08 34.72
C ASP A 356 -36.35 -22.86 33.24
N TYR A 357 -35.57 -21.80 32.94
CA TYR A 357 -35.10 -21.52 31.59
C TYR A 357 -34.25 -22.67 31.01
N ASN A 358 -33.38 -23.28 31.81
CA ASN A 358 -32.56 -24.43 31.39
C ASN A 358 -33.41 -25.67 31.11
N GLY A 359 -34.47 -25.90 31.91
CA GLY A 359 -35.45 -26.96 31.68
C GLY A 359 -36.20 -26.77 30.36
N ILE A 360 -36.58 -25.52 30.05
CA ILE A 360 -37.21 -25.16 28.78
C ILE A 360 -36.22 -25.34 27.61
N ALA A 361 -35.01 -24.79 27.72
CA ALA A 361 -34.00 -24.82 26.66
C ALA A 361 -33.54 -26.25 26.30
N SER A 362 -33.57 -27.18 27.26
CA SER A 362 -33.26 -28.60 27.04
C SER A 362 -34.46 -29.44 26.56
N GLY A 363 -35.63 -28.82 26.35
CA GLY A 363 -36.84 -29.50 25.90
C GLY A 363 -37.61 -30.25 26.98
N LYS A 364 -37.21 -30.12 28.26
CA LYS A 364 -37.89 -30.78 29.40
C LYS A 364 -39.20 -30.07 29.81
N LYS A 365 -39.35 -28.79 29.46
CA LYS A 365 -40.54 -27.98 29.71
C LYS A 365 -40.92 -27.21 28.44
N LYS A 366 -42.21 -26.84 28.32
CA LYS A 366 -42.66 -25.91 27.27
C LYS A 366 -42.39 -24.47 27.72
N ASP A 367 -41.96 -23.62 26.79
CA ASP A 367 -41.78 -22.20 27.09
C ASP A 367 -43.14 -21.50 27.27
N PRO A 368 -43.41 -20.83 28.40
CA PRO A 368 -44.68 -20.12 28.61
C PRO A 368 -44.88 -18.94 27.66
N TYR A 369 -43.80 -18.43 27.04
CA TYR A 369 -43.84 -17.30 26.10
C TYR A 369 -43.69 -17.72 24.63
N GLY A 370 -43.59 -19.03 24.36
CA GLY A 370 -43.49 -19.56 23.00
C GLY A 370 -42.12 -19.43 22.33
N LYS A 371 -41.04 -19.15 23.07
CA LYS A 371 -39.65 -19.12 22.57
C LYS A 371 -39.27 -20.46 21.95
N LYS A 372 -38.72 -20.39 20.74
CA LYS A 372 -38.33 -21.57 19.94
C LYS A 372 -36.83 -21.83 19.88
N PHE A 373 -36.02 -20.79 20.09
CA PHE A 373 -34.58 -20.85 19.87
C PHE A 373 -33.85 -20.44 21.14
N PHE A 374 -32.89 -21.26 21.56
CA PHE A 374 -32.13 -21.09 22.79
C PHE A 374 -30.65 -21.17 22.45
N HIS A 375 -29.85 -20.24 22.98
CA HIS A 375 -28.42 -20.14 22.71
C HIS A 375 -27.66 -19.88 24.01
N ASN A 376 -26.42 -20.37 24.11
CA ASN A 376 -25.54 -20.24 25.29
C ASN A 376 -26.11 -20.69 26.65
N ALA A 377 -27.07 -21.64 26.63
CA ALA A 377 -27.54 -22.38 27.81
C ALA A 377 -26.54 -23.52 28.19
N PRO A 378 -26.58 -24.04 29.43
CA PRO A 378 -27.36 -23.59 30.57
C PRO A 378 -26.77 -22.34 31.25
N LEU A 379 -27.61 -21.62 32.00
CA LEU A 379 -27.21 -20.56 32.93
C LEU A 379 -27.11 -21.12 34.35
N THR A 380 -26.12 -20.70 35.13
CA THR A 380 -25.99 -21.06 36.56
C THR A 380 -25.68 -19.81 37.38
N VAL A 381 -26.13 -19.78 38.63
CA VAL A 381 -25.79 -18.69 39.56
C VAL A 381 -24.29 -18.63 39.88
N ASP A 382 -23.53 -19.69 39.64
CA ASP A 382 -22.07 -19.70 39.84
C ASP A 382 -21.30 -19.06 38.67
N ASP A 383 -21.99 -18.52 37.66
CA ASP A 383 -21.38 -17.87 36.49
C ASP A 383 -21.15 -16.37 36.71
N ASN A 384 -20.34 -15.77 35.85
CA ASN A 384 -20.17 -14.32 35.76
C ASN A 384 -21.24 -13.72 34.83
N PHE A 385 -21.70 -12.52 35.16
CA PHE A 385 -22.77 -11.85 34.42
C PHE A 385 -22.39 -10.45 33.94
N HIS A 386 -22.82 -10.12 32.72
CA HIS A 386 -22.83 -8.77 32.21
C HIS A 386 -24.28 -8.28 32.14
N VAL A 387 -24.57 -7.16 32.80
CA VAL A 387 -25.94 -6.69 32.99
C VAL A 387 -26.08 -5.23 32.64
N ALA A 388 -27.13 -4.91 31.87
CA ALA A 388 -27.46 -3.56 31.48
C ALA A 388 -28.93 -3.25 31.73
N LEU A 389 -29.22 -2.02 32.14
CA LEU A 389 -30.58 -1.53 32.36
C LEU A 389 -31.21 -1.11 31.02
N MET A 390 -32.46 -1.53 30.81
CA MET A 390 -33.16 -1.35 29.54
C MET A 390 -34.40 -0.46 29.68
N ALA A 391 -34.62 0.39 28.68
CA ALA A 391 -35.85 1.15 28.50
C ALA A 391 -36.31 1.12 27.04
N PRO A 392 -37.63 1.16 26.77
CA PRO A 392 -38.16 1.40 25.44
C PRO A 392 -37.69 2.74 24.85
N VAL A 393 -37.26 2.74 23.59
CA VAL A 393 -36.73 3.93 22.89
C VAL A 393 -37.24 4.02 21.46
N LEU A 394 -37.49 5.24 20.98
CA LEU A 394 -37.72 5.51 19.56
C LEU A 394 -36.45 5.17 18.77
N HIS A 395 -36.60 4.45 17.66
CA HIS A 395 -35.42 3.94 16.94
C HIS A 395 -35.47 4.06 15.42
N TYR A 396 -36.60 3.79 14.78
CA TYR A 396 -36.68 3.81 13.31
C TYR A 396 -38.07 4.22 12.86
N THR A 397 -38.15 5.10 11.87
CA THR A 397 -39.40 5.50 11.20
C THR A 397 -39.62 4.61 9.99
N MET A 398 -40.67 3.77 10.02
CA MET A 398 -41.00 2.87 8.90
C MET A 398 -41.88 3.55 7.86
N GLY A 399 -42.67 4.53 8.29
CA GLY A 399 -43.38 5.45 7.41
C GLY A 399 -42.43 6.44 6.76
N GLY A 400 -42.79 6.88 5.55
CA GLY A 400 -41.95 7.77 4.76
C GLY A 400 -42.62 8.18 3.46
N VAL A 401 -41.83 8.70 2.51
CA VAL A 401 -42.31 9.04 1.16
C VAL A 401 -42.59 7.77 0.36
N GLU A 402 -43.69 7.74 -0.38
CA GLU A 402 -44.04 6.56 -1.16
C GLU A 402 -43.12 6.43 -2.37
N VAL A 403 -42.51 5.25 -2.52
CA VAL A 403 -41.62 4.93 -3.65
C VAL A 403 -42.10 3.75 -4.48
N THR A 404 -41.67 3.69 -5.74
CA THR A 404 -41.76 2.51 -6.61
C THR A 404 -40.68 1.47 -6.25
N PRO A 405 -40.74 0.23 -6.78
CA PRO A 405 -39.64 -0.74 -6.69
C PRO A 405 -38.29 -0.23 -7.22
N ASP A 406 -38.30 0.78 -8.10
CA ASP A 406 -37.12 1.46 -8.65
C ASP A 406 -36.69 2.69 -7.80
N SER A 407 -37.23 2.85 -6.59
CA SER A 407 -36.95 3.97 -5.67
C SER A 407 -37.40 5.36 -6.17
N GLU A 408 -38.28 5.42 -7.16
CA GLU A 408 -38.83 6.70 -7.66
C GLU A 408 -39.94 7.20 -6.73
N VAL A 409 -39.93 8.49 -6.42
CA VAL A 409 -40.94 9.10 -5.53
C VAL A 409 -42.25 9.30 -6.28
N LYS A 410 -43.38 8.98 -5.63
CA LYS A 410 -44.72 9.20 -6.18
C LYS A 410 -45.34 10.53 -5.70
N ASP A 411 -46.17 11.12 -6.54
CA ASP A 411 -47.08 12.20 -6.20
C ASP A 411 -48.37 11.68 -5.54
N VAL A 412 -49.20 12.60 -5.03
CA VAL A 412 -50.49 12.28 -4.40
C VAL A 412 -51.52 11.65 -5.35
N GLN A 413 -51.28 11.66 -6.67
CA GLN A 413 -52.08 10.96 -7.67
C GLN A 413 -51.52 9.55 -7.99
N GLY A 414 -50.43 9.15 -7.34
CA GLY A 414 -49.78 7.86 -7.53
C GLY A 414 -48.86 7.78 -8.75
N LYS A 415 -48.57 8.90 -9.44
CA LYS A 415 -47.63 8.95 -10.56
C LYS A 415 -46.22 9.22 -10.06
N VAL A 416 -45.22 8.78 -10.82
CA VAL A 416 -43.81 9.08 -10.53
C VAL A 416 -43.52 10.56 -10.76
N ILE A 417 -42.82 11.19 -9.83
CA ILE A 417 -42.22 12.53 -9.98
C ILE A 417 -40.86 12.35 -10.66
N PRO A 418 -40.71 12.72 -11.94
CA PRO A 418 -39.45 12.51 -12.66
C PRO A 418 -38.28 13.25 -11.99
N GLY A 419 -37.09 12.64 -12.00
CA GLY A 419 -35.89 13.24 -11.42
C GLY A 419 -35.79 13.17 -9.89
N LEU A 420 -36.76 12.57 -9.20
CA LEU A 420 -36.76 12.45 -7.74
C LEU A 420 -36.81 10.99 -7.26
N TYR A 421 -35.82 10.63 -6.44
CA TYR A 421 -35.67 9.31 -5.85
C TYR A 421 -35.53 9.39 -4.34
N ALA A 422 -35.92 8.35 -3.62
CA ALA A 422 -35.74 8.27 -2.17
C ALA A 422 -35.22 6.90 -1.73
N SER A 423 -34.33 6.90 -0.73
CA SER A 423 -33.71 5.69 -0.19
C SER A 423 -33.41 5.80 1.31
N GLY A 424 -33.31 4.66 1.99
CA GLY A 424 -33.10 4.62 3.44
C GLY A 424 -34.36 4.96 4.21
N GLU A 425 -34.21 5.57 5.38
CA GLU A 425 -35.33 5.78 6.31
C GLU A 425 -36.36 6.82 5.83
N ILE A 426 -36.04 7.64 4.81
CA ILE A 426 -37.04 8.51 4.18
C ILE A 426 -38.03 7.73 3.31
N ALA A 427 -37.65 6.57 2.78
CA ALA A 427 -38.51 5.77 1.92
C ALA A 427 -39.52 4.96 2.76
N GLY A 428 -40.81 5.20 2.52
CA GLY A 428 -41.91 4.49 3.17
C GLY A 428 -42.23 3.14 2.52
N GLY A 429 -42.93 2.27 3.27
CA GLY A 429 -43.47 1.02 2.74
C GLY A 429 -42.50 -0.17 2.70
N VAL A 430 -41.23 0.02 3.04
CA VAL A 430 -40.21 -1.06 3.04
C VAL A 430 -40.46 -2.11 4.13
N HIS A 431 -41.00 -1.69 5.28
CA HIS A 431 -41.11 -2.54 6.48
C HIS A 431 -42.54 -2.74 7.00
N GLY A 432 -43.52 -1.97 6.51
CA GLY A 432 -44.91 -2.02 6.98
C GLY A 432 -45.04 -1.78 8.49
N ALA A 433 -45.84 -2.62 9.18
CA ALA A 433 -46.20 -2.41 10.58
C ALA A 433 -45.03 -2.59 11.58
N ASN A 434 -44.07 -3.47 11.30
CA ASN A 434 -42.91 -3.69 12.15
C ASN A 434 -41.67 -4.10 11.35
N ARG A 435 -40.51 -3.56 11.72
CA ARG A 435 -39.22 -3.86 11.08
C ARG A 435 -38.46 -4.97 11.80
N LEU A 436 -38.03 -5.98 11.04
CA LEU A 436 -37.12 -7.03 11.51
C LEU A 436 -35.71 -6.49 11.82
N GLY A 437 -35.07 -7.03 12.86
CA GLY A 437 -33.69 -6.68 13.24
C GLY A 437 -32.71 -6.86 12.08
N GLY A 438 -31.66 -6.05 12.00
CA GLY A 438 -30.67 -6.10 10.90
C GLY A 438 -31.14 -5.58 9.53
N SER A 439 -32.44 -5.29 9.35
CA SER A 439 -32.98 -4.87 8.04
C SER A 439 -32.77 -3.39 7.71
N SER A 440 -32.36 -2.54 8.67
CA SER A 440 -32.12 -1.12 8.39
C SER A 440 -30.86 -0.89 7.56
N LEU A 441 -29.74 -1.52 7.95
CA LEU A 441 -28.49 -1.43 7.17
C LEU A 441 -28.70 -2.05 5.78
N LEU A 442 -29.43 -3.16 5.71
CA LEU A 442 -29.78 -3.78 4.44
C LEU A 442 -30.60 -2.84 3.56
N GLY A 443 -31.66 -2.24 4.10
CA GLY A 443 -32.51 -1.30 3.37
C GLY A 443 -31.73 -0.09 2.86
N CYS A 444 -30.80 0.43 3.66
CA CYS A 444 -29.90 1.51 3.22
C CYS A 444 -29.06 1.09 2.00
N VAL A 445 -28.42 -0.07 2.05
CA VAL A 445 -27.56 -0.52 0.94
C VAL A 445 -28.37 -0.89 -0.29
N VAL A 446 -29.44 -1.67 -0.13
CA VAL A 446 -30.28 -2.10 -1.27
C VAL A 446 -30.93 -0.89 -1.94
N PHE A 447 -31.70 -0.08 -1.20
CA PHE A 447 -32.43 1.03 -1.82
C PHE A 447 -31.52 2.21 -2.17
N GLY A 448 -30.38 2.37 -1.51
CA GLY A 448 -29.34 3.29 -1.97
C GLY A 448 -28.81 2.90 -3.35
N ARG A 449 -28.48 1.62 -3.54
CA ARG A 449 -28.05 1.10 -4.85
C ARG A 449 -29.14 1.18 -5.90
N VAL A 450 -30.38 0.78 -5.57
CA VAL A 450 -31.52 0.89 -6.49
C VAL A 450 -31.77 2.35 -6.91
N ALA A 451 -31.75 3.31 -5.98
CA ALA A 451 -31.89 4.73 -6.33
C ALA A 451 -30.73 5.23 -7.21
N GLY A 452 -29.49 4.80 -6.93
CA GLY A 452 -28.33 5.11 -7.75
C GLY A 452 -28.43 4.56 -9.17
N ASP A 453 -28.88 3.31 -9.31
CA ASP A 453 -29.13 2.64 -10.59
C ASP A 453 -30.19 3.41 -11.40
N SER A 454 -31.34 3.69 -10.79
CA SER A 454 -32.47 4.35 -11.46
C SER A 454 -32.14 5.80 -11.86
N ALA A 455 -31.50 6.57 -10.99
CA ALA A 455 -31.07 7.94 -11.31
C ALA A 455 -30.02 7.97 -12.43
N SER A 456 -29.08 7.01 -12.43
CA SER A 456 -28.07 6.88 -13.50
C SER A 456 -28.72 6.53 -14.83
N ARG A 457 -29.71 5.63 -14.81
CA ARG A 457 -30.50 5.25 -15.99
C ARG A 457 -31.21 6.45 -16.59
N GLN A 458 -31.90 7.26 -15.77
CA GLN A 458 -32.57 8.47 -16.23
C GLN A 458 -31.58 9.49 -16.82
N LEU A 459 -30.45 9.73 -16.13
CA LEU A 459 -29.44 10.66 -16.62
C LEU A 459 -28.89 10.26 -18.00
N LEU A 460 -28.60 8.97 -18.19
CA LEU A 460 -28.11 8.43 -19.46
C LEU A 460 -29.18 8.52 -20.57
N GLN A 461 -30.45 8.25 -20.25
CA GLN A 461 -31.56 8.43 -21.19
C GLN A 461 -31.67 9.88 -21.66
N ASN A 462 -31.58 10.85 -20.74
CA ASN A 462 -31.63 12.28 -21.06
C ASN A 462 -30.45 12.71 -21.97
N LEU A 463 -29.23 12.25 -21.67
CA LEU A 463 -28.04 12.52 -22.48
C LEU A 463 -28.12 11.90 -23.89
N SER A 464 -28.66 10.69 -24.00
CA SER A 464 -28.86 10.03 -25.30
C SER A 464 -29.86 10.78 -26.18
N SER A 465 -30.92 11.31 -25.56
CA SER A 465 -31.97 12.09 -26.21
C SER A 465 -31.46 13.46 -26.68
N GLU A 466 -30.67 14.16 -25.87
CA GLU A 466 -29.99 15.40 -26.27
C GLU A 466 -28.99 15.16 -27.40
N THR A 467 -28.24 14.06 -27.37
CA THR A 467 -27.27 13.72 -28.43
C THR A 467 -28.00 13.40 -29.74
N ALA A 468 -29.14 12.71 -29.68
CA ALA A 468 -30.01 12.46 -30.83
C ALA A 468 -30.59 13.77 -31.39
N ASN A 469 -31.05 14.68 -30.53
CA ASN A 469 -31.56 16.00 -30.93
C ASN A 469 -30.45 16.92 -31.49
N ARG A 470 -29.23 16.89 -30.95
CA ARG A 470 -28.07 17.59 -31.50
C ARG A 470 -27.67 17.04 -32.86
N ARG A 471 -27.71 15.71 -33.05
CA ARG A 471 -27.47 15.08 -34.36
C ARG A 471 -28.54 15.47 -35.37
N LEU A 472 -29.82 15.51 -34.98
CA LEU A 472 -30.93 16.01 -35.80
C LEU A 472 -30.74 17.50 -36.18
N GLY A 473 -30.32 18.35 -35.24
CA GLY A 473 -30.02 19.76 -35.49
C GLY A 473 -28.79 19.98 -36.38
N GLN A 474 -27.75 19.16 -36.25
CA GLN A 474 -26.57 19.20 -37.13
C GLN A 474 -26.89 18.72 -38.55
N ILE A 475 -27.77 17.73 -38.70
CA ILE A 475 -28.27 17.27 -40.01
C ILE A 475 -29.17 18.34 -40.65
N ALA A 476 -30.03 19.01 -39.87
CA ALA A 476 -30.87 20.10 -40.36
C ALA A 476 -30.06 21.34 -40.81
N GLY A 477 -28.94 21.64 -40.15
CA GLY A 477 -28.04 22.73 -40.53
C GLY A 477 -27.13 22.44 -41.75
N GLN A 478 -26.87 21.17 -42.07
CA GLN A 478 -26.01 20.77 -43.20
C GLN A 478 -26.76 20.53 -44.53
N LEU A 479 -28.10 20.51 -44.52
CA LEU A 479 -28.93 20.28 -45.71
C LEU A 479 -29.37 21.57 -46.43
N ALA A 480 -28.85 22.73 -46.04
CA ALA A 480 -29.25 24.02 -46.62
C ALA A 480 -28.90 24.25 -48.11
N PRO A 481 -28.04 23.45 -48.79
CA PRO A 481 -27.93 23.55 -50.26
C PRO A 481 -28.26 22.27 -51.05
N TYR A 482 -28.83 21.21 -50.45
CA TYR A 482 -29.07 19.95 -51.15
C TYR A 482 -30.51 19.45 -50.98
N GLN A 483 -31.36 19.69 -51.98
CA GLN A 483 -32.64 18.99 -52.11
C GLN A 483 -32.46 17.79 -53.05
N ALA A 484 -32.45 16.59 -52.46
CA ALA A 484 -32.64 15.34 -53.17
C ALA A 484 -34.01 14.78 -52.76
N THR A 485 -34.92 14.63 -53.73
CA THR A 485 -36.25 14.07 -53.47
C THR A 485 -36.26 12.61 -53.93
N VAL A 486 -36.54 11.71 -53.00
CA VAL A 486 -36.67 10.27 -53.27
C VAL A 486 -38.15 9.93 -53.32
N ASN A 487 -38.65 9.60 -54.50
CA ASN A 487 -40.01 9.10 -54.67
C ASN A 487 -39.98 7.59 -54.84
N VAL A 488 -40.64 6.89 -53.93
CA VAL A 488 -40.83 5.43 -53.96
C VAL A 488 -42.27 5.15 -54.35
N ASP A 489 -42.48 4.54 -55.51
CA ASP A 489 -43.79 4.02 -55.89
C ASP A 489 -43.89 2.56 -55.38
N PRO A 490 -44.72 2.29 -54.37
CA PRO A 490 -44.80 0.98 -53.75
C PRO A 490 -45.44 -0.09 -54.65
N THR A 491 -46.03 0.29 -55.79
CA THR A 491 -46.77 -0.65 -56.65
C THR A 491 -45.88 -1.38 -57.66
N ASN A 492 -44.67 -0.88 -57.93
CA ASN A 492 -43.81 -1.37 -59.00
C ASN A 492 -42.31 -1.44 -58.63
N GLN A 493 -41.98 -1.30 -57.34
CA GLN A 493 -40.62 -1.46 -56.77
C GLN A 493 -39.53 -0.64 -57.49
N LYS A 494 -39.89 0.50 -58.10
CA LYS A 494 -38.92 1.43 -58.69
C LYS A 494 -38.75 2.66 -57.82
N VAL A 495 -37.49 3.02 -57.59
CA VAL A 495 -37.08 4.22 -56.87
C VAL A 495 -36.58 5.25 -57.88
N ARG A 496 -37.12 6.47 -57.86
CA ARG A 496 -36.63 7.60 -58.66
C ARG A 496 -35.96 8.63 -57.75
N LEU A 497 -34.74 9.03 -58.14
CA LEU A 497 -33.92 10.03 -57.46
C LEU A 497 -33.76 11.25 -58.38
N GLU A 498 -34.19 12.42 -57.92
CA GLU A 498 -33.92 13.71 -58.56
C GLU A 498 -33.07 14.58 -57.64
N ILE A 499 -31.98 15.14 -58.20
CA ILE A 499 -31.00 15.96 -57.47
C ILE A 499 -30.82 17.28 -58.21
N ALA A 500 -31.08 18.40 -57.53
CA ALA A 500 -30.82 19.75 -58.04
C ALA A 500 -29.63 20.39 -57.31
N TRP A 501 -28.75 21.08 -58.05
CA TRP A 501 -27.49 21.64 -57.53
C TRP A 501 -27.51 23.18 -57.60
N GLY A 502 -27.45 23.86 -56.46
CA GLY A 502 -27.34 25.32 -56.37
C GLY A 502 -25.88 25.80 -56.20
N GLN A 503 -25.52 26.91 -56.85
CA GLN A 503 -24.17 27.50 -56.83
C GLN A 503 -23.79 28.13 -55.47
N GLN A 504 -22.54 27.93 -55.07
CA GLN A 504 -21.89 28.49 -53.87
C GLN A 504 -21.50 29.97 -54.06
N GLN A 505 -21.87 30.84 -53.13
CA GLN A 505 -21.15 32.09 -52.85
C GLN A 505 -20.29 31.93 -51.60
N GLY A 506 -19.04 32.40 -51.71
CA GLY A 506 -17.98 32.21 -50.72
C GLY A 506 -18.13 33.07 -49.47
N VAL A 507 -17.56 32.58 -48.38
CA VAL A 507 -17.30 33.38 -47.17
C VAL A 507 -15.86 33.14 -46.72
N SER A 508 -15.20 34.25 -46.50
CA SER A 508 -13.80 34.48 -46.15
C SER A 508 -13.38 33.90 -44.79
N ALA A 509 -12.12 33.46 -44.73
CA ALA A 509 -11.43 33.10 -43.49
C ALA A 509 -11.21 34.34 -42.60
N ALA A 510 -11.73 34.28 -41.37
CA ALA A 510 -11.35 35.15 -40.27
C ALA A 510 -10.65 34.30 -39.20
N THR A 511 -9.39 34.62 -38.97
CA THR A 511 -8.52 34.17 -37.88
C THR A 511 -9.13 34.49 -36.51
N THR A 512 -9.38 33.48 -35.69
CA THR A 512 -9.62 33.63 -34.26
C THR A 512 -8.41 33.15 -33.47
N GLN A 513 -7.71 34.12 -32.91
CA GLN A 513 -6.75 33.95 -31.83
C GLN A 513 -7.44 33.30 -30.62
N VAL A 514 -6.79 32.28 -30.06
CA VAL A 514 -7.16 31.70 -28.77
C VAL A 514 -6.69 32.68 -27.68
N PRO A 515 -7.56 33.18 -26.78
CA PRO A 515 -7.11 33.91 -25.62
C PRO A 515 -6.41 32.94 -24.66
N SER A 516 -5.13 33.16 -24.42
CA SER A 516 -4.39 32.56 -23.32
C SER A 516 -4.95 33.11 -22.01
N THR A 517 -5.72 32.32 -21.27
CA THR A 517 -6.05 32.61 -19.88
C THR A 517 -4.77 32.49 -19.04
N PRO A 518 -4.37 33.50 -18.27
CA PRO A 518 -3.19 33.42 -17.42
C PRO A 518 -3.43 32.37 -16.32
N ALA A 519 -2.38 31.61 -16.02
CA ALA A 519 -2.32 30.72 -14.87
C ALA A 519 -2.71 31.49 -13.60
N PRO A 520 -3.48 30.88 -12.68
CA PRO A 520 -3.79 31.54 -11.42
C PRO A 520 -2.48 31.87 -10.71
N SER A 521 -2.32 33.15 -10.36
CA SER A 521 -1.22 33.67 -9.57
C SER A 521 -1.10 32.85 -8.29
N ASN A 522 0.07 32.26 -8.07
CA ASN A 522 0.49 31.71 -6.78
C ASN A 522 0.48 32.85 -5.75
N GLU A 523 -0.65 33.04 -5.07
CA GLU A 523 -0.62 33.62 -3.74
C GLU A 523 0.19 32.68 -2.86
N LYS A 524 1.36 33.17 -2.44
CA LYS A 524 2.14 32.57 -1.35
C LYS A 524 1.21 32.47 -0.13
N LYS A 525 0.71 31.28 0.17
CA LYS A 525 0.34 30.96 1.55
C LYS A 525 1.62 31.00 2.36
N GLU A 526 1.76 32.03 3.18
CA GLU A 526 2.78 32.08 4.21
C GLU A 526 2.79 30.76 4.98
N ALA A 527 3.98 30.18 5.12
CA ALA A 527 4.19 29.08 6.04
C ALA A 527 3.80 29.57 7.44
N ALA A 528 2.92 28.84 8.12
CA ALA A 528 2.64 29.09 9.51
C ALA A 528 3.98 29.11 10.29
N PRO A 529 4.17 30.05 11.24
CA PRO A 529 5.41 30.16 12.00
C PRO A 529 5.70 28.83 12.73
N PRO A 530 6.98 28.50 12.99
CA PRO A 530 7.33 27.30 13.73
C PRO A 530 6.69 27.36 15.12
N VAL A 531 5.80 26.41 15.40
CA VAL A 531 5.19 26.25 16.72
C VAL A 531 6.26 25.72 17.66
N GLU A 532 6.59 26.48 18.71
CA GLU A 532 7.43 26.00 19.81
C GLU A 532 6.90 24.68 20.36
N LEU A 533 7.76 23.66 20.38
CA LEU A 533 7.42 22.34 20.90
C LEU A 533 7.40 22.43 22.43
N LYS A 534 6.20 22.59 22.99
CA LYS A 534 5.98 22.62 24.43
C LYS A 534 5.70 21.21 24.94
N GLU A 535 6.50 20.75 25.89
CA GLU A 535 6.21 19.53 26.64
C GLU A 535 5.15 19.81 27.71
N TYR A 536 4.27 18.84 27.91
CA TYR A 536 3.19 18.91 28.89
C TYR A 536 3.24 17.66 29.76
N THR A 537 3.15 17.83 31.08
CA THR A 537 2.97 16.71 32.00
C THR A 537 1.51 16.27 32.01
N ILE A 538 1.21 15.07 32.52
CA ILE A 538 -0.19 14.62 32.67
C ILE A 538 -0.98 15.54 33.60
N ASP A 539 -0.33 16.13 34.60
CA ASP A 539 -0.92 17.12 35.50
C ASP A 539 -1.24 18.45 34.80
N ASP A 540 -0.49 18.81 33.75
CA ASP A 540 -0.84 19.95 32.90
C ASP A 540 -2.08 19.66 32.07
N VAL A 541 -2.19 18.46 31.49
CA VAL A 541 -3.36 18.05 30.73
C VAL A 541 -4.61 17.97 31.63
N ALA A 542 -4.48 17.50 32.86
CA ALA A 542 -5.58 17.38 33.82
C ALA A 542 -6.31 18.70 34.14
N LYS A 543 -5.63 19.85 33.96
CA LYS A 543 -6.20 21.20 34.12
C LYS A 543 -7.23 21.52 33.03
N HIS A 544 -7.19 20.83 31.90
CA HIS A 544 -8.04 21.04 30.73
C HIS A 544 -9.10 19.93 30.60
N SER A 545 -9.95 19.81 31.63
CA SER A 545 -10.92 18.73 31.81
C SER A 545 -12.41 19.15 31.64
N SER A 546 -12.67 20.28 30.98
CA SER A 546 -14.03 20.85 30.83
C SER A 546 -14.51 20.91 29.36
N GLU A 547 -15.80 21.15 29.11
CA GLU A 547 -16.32 21.28 27.75
C GLU A 547 -15.79 22.53 27.01
N GLN A 548 -15.47 23.59 27.74
CA GLN A 548 -14.95 24.85 27.19
C GLN A 548 -13.42 24.85 27.06
N ASP A 549 -12.75 23.85 27.65
CA ASP A 549 -11.31 23.65 27.60
C ASP A 549 -11.00 22.17 27.83
N CYS A 550 -10.97 21.41 26.73
CA CYS A 550 -10.91 19.94 26.71
C CYS A 550 -9.66 19.47 25.98
N TRP A 551 -8.70 18.93 26.74
CA TRP A 551 -7.51 18.31 26.19
C TRP A 551 -7.51 16.82 26.51
N VAL A 552 -6.94 16.02 25.61
CA VAL A 552 -6.81 14.56 25.79
C VAL A 552 -5.42 14.12 25.37
N VAL A 553 -4.90 13.07 25.97
CA VAL A 553 -3.68 12.39 25.48
C VAL A 553 -4.09 11.23 24.58
N VAL A 554 -3.56 11.19 23.37
CA VAL A 554 -3.74 10.05 22.44
C VAL A 554 -2.39 9.66 21.90
N ASN A 555 -1.98 8.43 22.18
CA ASN A 555 -0.70 7.84 21.76
C ASN A 555 0.51 8.74 22.11
N GLY A 556 0.50 9.32 23.31
CA GLY A 556 1.55 10.23 23.78
C GLY A 556 1.50 11.65 23.20
N GLN A 557 0.47 12.00 22.43
CA GLN A 557 0.24 13.36 21.93
C GLN A 557 -0.81 14.07 22.77
N VAL A 558 -0.51 15.30 23.21
CA VAL A 558 -1.49 16.17 23.86
C VAL A 558 -2.29 16.89 22.78
N LEU A 559 -3.60 16.64 22.76
CA LEU A 559 -4.52 17.16 21.77
C LEU A 559 -5.48 18.14 22.42
N ASN A 560 -5.49 19.40 21.96
CA ASN A 560 -6.57 20.33 22.29
C ASN A 560 -7.75 20.07 21.35
N VAL A 561 -8.74 19.34 21.85
CA VAL A 561 -9.91 18.89 21.08
C VAL A 561 -11.14 19.76 21.32
N THR A 562 -11.02 20.85 22.08
CA THR A 562 -12.12 21.78 22.42
C THR A 562 -12.95 22.20 21.19
N LYS A 563 -12.29 22.65 20.12
CA LYS A 563 -12.96 23.08 18.88
C LYS A 563 -13.52 21.90 18.06
N PHE A 564 -13.03 20.68 18.30
CA PHE A 564 -13.49 19.47 17.63
C PHE A 564 -14.67 18.79 18.33
N LEU A 565 -14.90 19.06 19.63
CA LEU A 565 -16.02 18.49 20.39
C LEU A 565 -17.37 18.52 19.66
N PRO A 566 -17.82 19.64 19.05
CA PRO A 566 -19.10 19.66 18.34
C PRO A 566 -19.10 18.87 17.03
N ASP A 567 -17.93 18.63 16.43
CA ASP A 567 -17.76 17.95 15.15
C ASP A 567 -17.43 16.45 15.30
N HIS A 568 -17.25 15.96 16.54
CA HIS A 568 -16.93 14.55 16.78
C HIS A 568 -18.11 13.62 16.47
N PRO A 569 -17.98 12.63 15.56
CA PRO A 569 -19.09 11.80 15.10
C PRO A 569 -19.71 10.90 16.18
N GLY A 570 -18.93 10.55 17.21
CA GLY A 570 -19.43 9.84 18.40
C GLY A 570 -20.12 10.75 19.44
N GLY A 571 -20.30 12.03 19.13
CA GLY A 571 -20.81 13.08 20.02
C GLY A 571 -19.77 13.58 21.03
N LYS A 572 -19.95 14.81 21.53
CA LYS A 572 -19.05 15.48 22.48
C LYS A 572 -18.78 14.66 23.75
N LYS A 573 -19.81 13.97 24.27
CA LYS A 573 -19.71 13.16 25.50
C LYS A 573 -18.66 12.06 25.42
N SER A 574 -18.44 11.49 24.22
CA SER A 574 -17.47 10.41 24.04
C SER A 574 -16.03 10.88 24.29
N ILE A 575 -15.71 12.14 23.95
CA ILE A 575 -14.41 12.73 24.24
C ILE A 575 -14.36 13.25 25.69
N LEU A 576 -15.44 13.87 26.18
CA LEU A 576 -15.49 14.45 27.52
C LEU A 576 -15.24 13.45 28.65
N LEU A 577 -15.51 12.15 28.45
CA LEU A 577 -15.14 11.09 29.40
C LEU A 577 -13.64 11.05 29.72
N PHE A 578 -12.82 11.46 28.76
CA PHE A 578 -11.36 11.49 28.82
C PHE A 578 -10.79 12.91 28.88
N ALA A 579 -11.62 13.93 29.11
CA ALA A 579 -11.15 15.30 29.26
C ALA A 579 -10.13 15.37 30.41
N GLY A 580 -8.94 15.88 30.11
CA GLY A 580 -7.79 15.95 31.02
C GLY A 580 -7.07 14.62 31.26
N LYS A 581 -7.32 13.57 30.46
CA LYS A 581 -6.81 12.21 30.68
C LYS A 581 -6.18 11.61 29.42
N ASP A 582 -5.51 10.47 29.60
CA ASP A 582 -5.09 9.61 28.50
C ASP A 582 -6.27 8.78 27.99
N ALA A 583 -6.53 8.90 26.69
CA ALA A 583 -7.59 8.23 25.96
C ALA A 583 -7.04 7.19 24.96
N SER A 584 -5.74 6.86 25.02
CA SER A 584 -5.06 6.07 23.99
C SER A 584 -5.67 4.68 23.80
N GLU A 585 -6.01 4.00 24.89
CA GLU A 585 -6.58 2.65 24.84
C GLU A 585 -7.95 2.68 24.13
N GLU A 586 -8.88 3.51 24.59
CA GLU A 586 -10.22 3.63 24.02
C GLU A 586 -10.21 4.24 22.62
N PHE A 587 -9.28 5.15 22.34
CA PHE A 587 -9.09 5.68 20.99
C PHE A 587 -8.65 4.58 20.04
N ASN A 588 -7.61 3.81 20.38
CA ASN A 588 -7.09 2.74 19.52
C ASN A 588 -8.06 1.56 19.38
N MET A 589 -9.04 1.40 20.27
CA MET A 589 -10.12 0.41 20.13
C MET A 589 -11.11 0.76 19.01
N LEU A 590 -11.22 2.03 18.64
CA LEU A 590 -12.26 2.55 17.73
C LEU A 590 -11.71 3.26 16.50
N HIS A 591 -10.45 3.68 16.54
CA HIS A 591 -9.86 4.58 15.57
C HIS A 591 -8.46 4.11 15.17
N ASP A 592 -8.20 4.16 13.87
CA ASP A 592 -6.85 4.02 13.34
C ASP A 592 -5.95 5.20 13.75
N LYS A 593 -4.64 4.94 13.84
CA LYS A 593 -3.65 5.93 14.30
C LYS A 593 -3.55 7.19 13.44
N GLY A 594 -4.09 7.18 12.22
CA GLY A 594 -4.11 8.33 11.29
C GLY A 594 -5.36 9.22 11.40
N VAL A 595 -6.37 8.83 12.18
CA VAL A 595 -7.67 9.51 12.25
C VAL A 595 -7.53 10.95 12.76
N VAL A 596 -6.65 11.20 13.74
CA VAL A 596 -6.41 12.55 14.29
C VAL A 596 -5.86 13.49 13.20
N GLN A 597 -4.90 13.02 12.42
CA GLN A 597 -4.27 13.78 11.33
C GLN A 597 -5.27 14.17 10.25
N LYS A 598 -6.20 13.26 9.95
CA LYS A 598 -7.20 13.45 8.91
C LYS A 598 -8.31 14.42 9.34
N TYR A 599 -8.85 14.26 10.56
CA TYR A 599 -10.08 14.95 10.96
C TYR A 599 -9.88 16.07 12.01
N ALA A 600 -8.78 16.08 12.74
CA ALA A 600 -8.45 17.12 13.71
C ALA A 600 -6.98 17.59 13.61
N PRO A 601 -6.47 17.97 12.42
CA PRO A 601 -5.06 18.32 12.21
C PRO A 601 -4.60 19.52 13.06
N TYR A 602 -5.53 20.41 13.41
CA TYR A 602 -5.29 21.59 14.25
C TYR A 602 -5.17 21.28 15.75
N ALA A 603 -5.57 20.09 16.20
CA ALA A 603 -5.54 19.71 17.60
C ALA A 603 -4.12 19.35 18.09
N LYS A 604 -3.14 19.23 17.19
CA LYS A 604 -1.78 18.80 17.52
C LYS A 604 -0.93 19.90 18.17
N SER A 605 -0.31 19.57 19.30
CA SER A 605 1.10 19.93 19.51
C SER A 605 1.97 18.82 18.89
N TYR A 606 2.99 19.19 18.10
CA TYR A 606 3.86 18.20 17.45
C TYR A 606 4.80 17.55 18.48
N ALA A 607 4.36 16.52 19.18
CA ALA A 607 5.29 15.64 19.90
C ALA A 607 5.46 14.34 19.11
N SER A 608 6.59 14.18 18.43
CA SER A 608 7.31 12.92 18.69
C SER A 608 7.74 13.03 20.15
N SER A 609 7.67 11.96 20.94
CA SER A 609 8.24 12.03 22.28
C SER A 609 9.69 12.54 22.16
N ALA A 610 10.09 13.48 23.01
CA ALA A 610 11.47 13.97 23.00
C ALA A 610 12.47 12.80 23.07
N ALA A 611 12.10 11.75 23.80
CA ALA A 611 12.82 10.47 23.84
C ALA A 611 13.00 9.81 22.46
N GLN A 612 12.02 9.82 21.56
CA GLN A 612 12.17 9.24 20.22
C GLN A 612 13.07 10.11 19.33
N LYS A 613 12.91 11.44 19.40
CA LYS A 613 13.80 12.37 18.70
C LYS A 613 15.24 12.23 19.19
N GLU A 614 15.42 12.16 20.49
CA GLU A 614 16.73 11.93 21.11
C GLU A 614 17.30 10.59 20.65
N TYR A 615 16.53 9.51 20.76
CA TYR A 615 16.96 8.16 20.36
C TYR A 615 17.40 8.09 18.89
N LEU A 616 16.64 8.67 17.96
CA LEU A 616 16.99 8.68 16.53
C LEU A 616 18.23 9.52 16.20
N ASN A 617 18.68 10.39 17.10
CA ASN A 617 19.86 11.24 16.92
C ASN A 617 21.08 10.75 17.73
N LYS A 618 20.98 9.65 18.48
CA LYS A 618 22.12 9.06 19.20
C LYS A 618 23.15 8.49 18.23
N HIS A 619 24.43 8.59 18.61
CA HIS A 619 25.52 7.99 17.86
C HIS A 619 25.44 6.46 17.90
N LEU A 620 25.98 5.80 16.86
CA LEU A 620 26.03 4.34 16.80
C LEU A 620 26.72 3.72 18.03
N THR A 621 27.72 4.41 18.59
CA THR A 621 28.43 4.02 19.83
C THR A 621 27.51 3.90 21.04
N GLU A 622 26.41 4.63 21.07
CA GLU A 622 25.42 4.64 22.16
C GLU A 622 24.23 3.74 21.84
N THR A 623 23.74 3.78 20.60
CA THR A 623 22.53 3.07 20.17
C THR A 623 22.77 1.58 19.98
N ASP A 624 23.92 1.20 19.41
CA ASP A 624 24.27 -0.19 19.10
C ASP A 624 25.80 -0.42 19.26
N PRO A 625 26.27 -0.58 20.51
CA PRO A 625 27.67 -0.84 20.80
C PRO A 625 28.19 -2.15 20.17
N GLU A 626 27.33 -3.13 19.89
CA GLU A 626 27.71 -4.41 19.29
C GLU A 626 28.07 -4.23 17.80
N VAL A 627 27.22 -3.54 17.04
CA VAL A 627 27.51 -3.20 15.64
C VAL A 627 28.71 -2.26 15.55
N PHE A 628 28.83 -1.30 16.48
CA PHE A 628 30.02 -0.45 16.56
C PHE A 628 31.30 -1.30 16.74
N ASP A 629 31.28 -2.29 17.65
CA ASP A 629 32.42 -3.18 17.88
C ASP A 629 32.79 -4.04 16.66
N ILE A 630 31.79 -4.52 15.92
CA ILE A 630 31.99 -5.23 14.66
C ILE A 630 32.68 -4.33 13.62
N ILE A 631 32.24 -3.08 13.48
CA ILE A 631 32.85 -2.11 12.56
C ILE A 631 34.30 -1.82 12.97
N GLU A 632 34.57 -1.64 14.27
CA GLU A 632 35.92 -1.39 14.77
C GLU A 632 36.86 -2.60 14.57
N LYS A 633 36.34 -3.83 14.72
CA LYS A 633 37.08 -5.06 14.38
C LYS A 633 37.39 -5.15 12.89
N GLU A 634 36.47 -4.76 12.01
CA GLU A 634 36.72 -4.72 10.57
C GLU A 634 37.73 -3.61 10.19
N LYS A 635 37.68 -2.44 10.83
CA LYS A 635 38.72 -1.40 10.65
C LYS A 635 40.10 -1.94 11.04
N ARG A 636 40.20 -2.63 12.17
CA ARG A 636 41.43 -3.31 12.59
C ARG A 636 41.88 -4.33 11.56
N ARG A 637 40.99 -5.21 11.09
CA ARG A 637 41.31 -6.20 10.05
C ARG A 637 41.84 -5.53 8.77
N GLN A 638 41.22 -4.46 8.29
CA GLN A 638 41.67 -3.72 7.11
C GLN A 638 43.04 -3.07 7.30
N ARG A 639 43.35 -2.61 8.50
CA ARG A 639 44.65 -2.04 8.86
C ARG A 639 45.74 -3.10 8.93
N GLU A 640 45.43 -4.24 9.57
CA GLU A 640 46.39 -5.29 9.91
C GLU A 640 46.57 -6.36 8.82
N SER A 641 45.84 -6.28 7.70
CA SER A 641 45.93 -7.27 6.62
C SER A 641 46.49 -6.72 5.32
N ILE A 642 47.08 -7.63 4.54
CA ILE A 642 47.39 -7.40 3.12
C ILE A 642 46.17 -7.82 2.30
N VAL A 643 45.50 -6.86 1.66
CA VAL A 643 44.27 -7.08 0.89
C VAL A 643 44.56 -7.15 -0.61
N LEU A 644 44.52 -8.37 -1.16
CA LEU A 644 44.88 -8.68 -2.55
C LEU A 644 43.70 -9.11 -3.41
N ILE A 645 42.47 -9.09 -2.89
CA ILE A 645 41.29 -9.37 -3.70
C ILE A 645 41.16 -8.25 -4.75
N PRO A 646 41.31 -8.51 -6.07
CA PRO A 646 41.41 -7.46 -7.10
C PRO A 646 40.12 -6.70 -7.36
N SER A 647 39.01 -7.14 -6.75
CA SER A 647 37.72 -6.46 -6.77
C SER A 647 37.46 -5.61 -5.54
N GLU A 648 38.35 -5.64 -4.54
CA GLU A 648 38.28 -4.78 -3.36
C GLU A 648 39.14 -3.53 -3.53
N ASN A 649 38.78 -2.52 -2.75
CA ASN A 649 39.53 -1.27 -2.64
C ASN A 649 39.10 -0.56 -1.35
N PHE A 650 39.88 0.43 -0.93
CA PHE A 650 39.50 1.31 0.17
C PHE A 650 38.96 2.63 -0.39
N THR A 651 37.68 2.91 -0.15
CA THR A 651 37.05 4.15 -0.60
C THR A 651 37.46 5.33 0.29
N SER A 652 37.30 6.56 -0.22
CA SER A 652 37.67 7.76 0.52
C SER A 652 36.68 8.10 1.63
N ARG A 653 37.15 8.81 2.67
CA ARG A 653 36.31 9.33 3.76
C ARG A 653 35.14 10.17 3.24
N ALA A 654 35.40 11.06 2.27
CA ALA A 654 34.39 11.91 1.65
C ALA A 654 33.28 11.10 0.94
N VAL A 655 33.60 9.96 0.33
CA VAL A 655 32.61 9.07 -0.27
C VAL A 655 31.74 8.42 0.82
N MET A 656 32.33 8.00 1.93
CA MET A 656 31.57 7.41 3.06
C MET A 656 30.69 8.44 3.77
N GLU A 657 31.16 9.68 3.95
CA GLU A 657 30.37 10.78 4.52
C GLU A 657 29.12 11.07 3.67
N ALA A 658 29.26 11.10 2.34
CA ALA A 658 28.11 11.25 1.44
C ALA A 658 27.18 10.01 1.47
N LEU A 659 27.74 8.80 1.62
CA LEU A 659 26.97 7.55 1.66
C LEU A 659 26.11 7.45 2.93
N GLY A 660 26.61 7.91 4.08
CA GLY A 660 25.89 7.95 5.36
C GLY A 660 25.06 9.22 5.58
N SER A 661 24.73 9.96 4.53
CA SER A 661 24.03 11.24 4.62
C SER A 661 22.49 11.10 4.53
N VAL A 662 21.79 12.19 4.87
CA VAL A 662 20.32 12.29 4.80
C VAL A 662 19.74 12.11 3.40
N MET A 663 20.58 12.06 2.35
CA MET A 663 20.15 11.74 0.98
C MET A 663 19.45 10.38 0.90
N GLN A 664 19.70 9.47 1.84
CA GLN A 664 19.00 8.18 1.96
C GLN A 664 17.49 8.32 2.20
N ASN A 665 17.04 9.42 2.82
CA ASN A 665 15.65 9.56 3.25
C ASN A 665 14.69 9.88 2.10
N LYS A 666 15.19 10.34 0.95
CA LYS A 666 14.34 10.84 -0.14
C LYS A 666 14.01 9.77 -1.17
N TYR A 667 12.71 9.56 -1.38
CA TYR A 667 12.19 8.78 -2.49
C TYR A 667 12.10 9.63 -3.78
N SER A 668 12.65 9.14 -4.88
CA SER A 668 12.82 9.92 -6.12
C SER A 668 12.63 9.10 -7.40
N GLU A 669 11.61 8.25 -7.43
CA GLU A 669 11.26 7.49 -8.64
C GLU A 669 11.05 8.39 -9.86
N GLY A 670 11.46 7.86 -11.02
CA GLY A 670 11.62 8.62 -12.26
C GLY A 670 13.04 9.16 -12.43
N TYR A 671 13.17 10.14 -13.31
CA TYR A 671 14.45 10.76 -13.67
C TYR A 671 14.40 12.28 -13.39
N PRO A 672 15.54 12.98 -13.33
CA PRO A 672 15.56 14.42 -13.10
C PRO A 672 14.60 15.19 -14.02
N GLY A 673 13.78 16.07 -13.46
CA GLY A 673 12.73 16.80 -14.18
C GLY A 673 11.46 16.00 -14.54
N ALA A 674 11.45 14.68 -14.31
CA ALA A 674 10.33 13.77 -14.58
C ALA A 674 10.15 12.78 -13.42
N ARG A 675 9.92 13.32 -12.21
CA ARG A 675 9.74 12.54 -10.98
C ARG A 675 8.27 12.24 -10.71
N TYR A 676 8.02 11.10 -10.08
CA TYR A 676 6.67 10.71 -9.62
C TYR A 676 6.28 11.39 -8.30
N TYR A 677 7.26 11.93 -7.58
CA TYR A 677 7.10 12.56 -6.27
C TYR A 677 7.65 13.99 -6.27
N GLY A 678 7.02 14.88 -5.51
CA GLY A 678 7.53 16.23 -5.24
C GLY A 678 8.76 16.25 -4.30
N GLY A 679 9.37 17.43 -4.13
CA GLY A 679 10.46 17.67 -3.18
C GLY A 679 11.85 17.15 -3.61
N ASN A 680 12.07 16.93 -4.91
CA ASN A 680 13.30 16.33 -5.45
C ASN A 680 14.32 17.33 -6.01
N GLU A 681 14.15 18.64 -5.77
CA GLU A 681 15.04 19.68 -6.34
C GLU A 681 16.53 19.38 -6.15
N PHE A 682 16.96 19.09 -4.91
CA PHE A 682 18.37 18.78 -4.62
C PHE A 682 18.79 17.37 -5.02
N ILE A 683 17.84 16.43 -5.09
CA ILE A 683 18.11 15.09 -5.60
C ILE A 683 18.39 15.15 -7.10
N ASP A 684 17.62 15.93 -7.85
CA ASP A 684 17.84 16.17 -9.28
C ASP A 684 19.19 16.84 -9.50
N GLN A 685 19.56 17.85 -8.70
CA GLN A 685 20.91 18.44 -8.76
C GLN A 685 22.01 17.40 -8.56
N ALA A 686 21.89 16.52 -7.55
CA ALA A 686 22.88 15.49 -7.26
C ALA A 686 22.97 14.43 -8.38
N GLU A 687 21.84 13.98 -8.91
CA GLU A 687 21.79 12.98 -9.98
C GLU A 687 22.31 13.54 -11.31
N ILE A 688 21.90 14.75 -11.71
CA ILE A 688 22.42 15.44 -12.91
C ILE A 688 23.93 15.64 -12.80
N LEU A 689 24.41 16.09 -11.63
CA LEU A 689 25.84 16.26 -11.40
C LEU A 689 26.60 14.93 -11.48
N CYS A 690 26.01 13.84 -10.96
CA CYS A 690 26.58 12.51 -11.05
C CYS A 690 26.67 12.03 -12.51
N GLN A 691 25.60 12.19 -13.29
CA GLN A 691 25.55 11.86 -14.72
C GLN A 691 26.61 12.65 -15.49
N LYS A 692 26.68 13.97 -15.29
CA LYS A 692 27.69 14.84 -15.91
C LYS A 692 29.11 14.37 -15.57
N ARG A 693 29.42 14.17 -14.29
CA ARG A 693 30.75 13.72 -13.85
C ARG A 693 31.09 12.32 -14.35
N ALA A 694 30.10 11.45 -14.54
CA ALA A 694 30.33 10.13 -15.11
C ALA A 694 30.81 10.25 -16.55
N LEU A 695 30.17 11.08 -17.38
CA LEU A 695 30.62 11.32 -18.75
C LEU A 695 32.02 11.98 -18.77
N GLU A 696 32.27 12.99 -17.94
CA GLU A 696 33.56 13.69 -17.83
C GLU A 696 34.72 12.77 -17.39
N ALA A 697 34.45 11.88 -16.42
CA ALA A 697 35.45 10.94 -15.89
C ALA A 697 35.94 9.95 -16.96
N PHE A 698 35.13 9.64 -17.97
CA PHE A 698 35.48 8.76 -19.08
C PHE A 698 35.76 9.51 -20.40
N ASN A 699 35.84 10.85 -20.37
CA ASN A 699 36.05 11.72 -21.54
C ASN A 699 35.00 11.54 -22.64
N LEU A 700 33.73 11.39 -22.26
CA LEU A 700 32.62 11.17 -23.18
C LEU A 700 31.88 12.47 -23.46
N LYS A 701 31.44 12.63 -24.71
CA LYS A 701 30.56 13.74 -25.12
C LYS A 701 29.10 13.34 -24.91
N ASP A 702 28.32 14.23 -24.32
CA ASP A 702 26.91 14.01 -23.94
C ASP A 702 25.97 13.78 -25.13
N PHE A 703 26.30 14.31 -26.32
CA PHE A 703 25.55 14.06 -27.54
C PHE A 703 25.87 12.70 -28.20
N GLU A 704 26.99 12.07 -27.85
CA GLU A 704 27.37 10.72 -28.33
C GLU A 704 27.02 9.63 -27.30
N TRP A 705 26.92 9.99 -26.02
CA TRP A 705 26.74 9.07 -24.90
C TRP A 705 25.78 9.60 -23.85
N GLY A 706 24.87 8.74 -23.40
CA GLY A 706 24.15 8.92 -22.14
C GLY A 706 24.66 7.99 -21.06
N VAL A 707 24.21 8.24 -19.84
CA VAL A 707 24.52 7.40 -18.68
C VAL A 707 23.34 7.31 -17.73
N ASN A 708 23.03 6.09 -17.30
CA ASN A 708 22.16 5.83 -16.16
C ASN A 708 23.02 5.55 -14.92
N VAL A 709 22.72 6.26 -13.83
CA VAL A 709 23.49 6.20 -12.57
C VAL A 709 22.72 5.54 -11.42
N GLN A 710 21.52 5.00 -11.69
CA GLN A 710 20.61 4.52 -10.65
C GLN A 710 20.74 3.03 -10.35
N SER A 711 21.46 2.26 -11.18
CA SER A 711 21.58 0.82 -10.97
C SER A 711 22.31 0.50 -9.67
N LEU A 712 21.69 -0.33 -8.83
CA LEU A 712 22.16 -0.61 -7.46
C LEU A 712 23.52 -1.32 -7.40
N SER A 713 23.88 -2.10 -8.42
CA SER A 713 25.17 -2.79 -8.50
C SER A 713 25.39 -3.38 -9.90
N GLY A 714 26.56 -3.98 -10.13
CA GLY A 714 26.98 -4.43 -11.47
C GLY A 714 26.17 -5.58 -12.06
N ALA A 715 25.81 -6.59 -11.26
CA ALA A 715 25.00 -7.70 -11.75
C ALA A 715 23.58 -7.26 -12.16
N PRO A 716 22.85 -6.44 -11.37
CA PRO A 716 21.62 -5.81 -11.81
C PRO A 716 21.80 -4.94 -13.05
N ALA A 717 22.84 -4.10 -13.11
CA ALA A 717 23.11 -3.23 -14.27
C ALA A 717 23.16 -4.02 -15.58
N ASN A 718 23.88 -5.15 -15.57
CA ASN A 718 23.97 -6.05 -16.72
C ASN A 718 22.60 -6.66 -17.07
N LEU A 719 21.83 -7.12 -16.07
CA LEU A 719 20.48 -7.65 -16.30
C LEU A 719 19.54 -6.60 -16.93
N TYR A 720 19.62 -5.34 -16.50
CA TYR A 720 18.79 -4.25 -17.03
C TYR A 720 19.16 -3.94 -18.48
N VAL A 721 20.44 -3.98 -18.82
CA VAL A 721 20.86 -3.89 -20.22
C VAL A 721 20.28 -5.03 -21.05
N TYR A 722 20.34 -6.27 -20.55
CA TYR A 722 19.79 -7.41 -21.29
C TYR A 722 18.29 -7.28 -21.47
N ASN A 723 17.52 -6.98 -20.44
CA ASN A 723 16.07 -6.80 -20.58
C ASN A 723 15.70 -5.66 -21.53
N ALA A 724 16.49 -4.58 -21.56
CA ALA A 724 16.27 -3.46 -22.46
C ALA A 724 16.43 -3.82 -23.95
N ILE A 725 17.31 -4.76 -24.29
CA ILE A 725 17.70 -5.05 -25.69
C ILE A 725 17.43 -6.50 -26.15
N LEU A 726 17.06 -7.38 -25.22
CA LEU A 726 16.75 -8.79 -25.46
C LEU A 726 15.35 -9.11 -24.96
N ARG A 727 14.62 -9.88 -25.76
CA ARG A 727 13.45 -10.62 -25.26
C ARG A 727 13.91 -11.86 -24.48
N PRO A 728 13.09 -12.39 -23.55
CA PRO A 728 13.38 -13.68 -22.92
C PRO A 728 13.75 -14.75 -23.96
N HIS A 729 14.76 -15.54 -23.64
CA HIS A 729 15.36 -16.59 -24.49
C HIS A 729 16.08 -16.10 -25.76
N GLU A 730 16.24 -14.79 -25.96
CA GLU A 730 17.21 -14.31 -26.95
C GLU A 730 18.65 -14.56 -26.47
N ARG A 731 19.57 -14.58 -27.44
CA ARG A 731 20.91 -15.16 -27.30
C ARG A 731 21.95 -14.12 -26.92
N LEU A 732 22.84 -14.45 -26.01
CA LEU A 732 24.02 -13.64 -25.69
C LEU A 732 25.27 -14.51 -25.51
N MET A 733 26.44 -13.90 -25.72
CA MET A 733 27.75 -14.55 -25.53
C MET A 733 28.63 -13.73 -24.59
N GLY A 734 29.20 -14.38 -23.58
CA GLY A 734 30.15 -13.81 -22.62
C GLY A 734 31.36 -14.72 -22.43
N LEU A 735 32.43 -14.22 -21.82
CA LEU A 735 33.59 -15.05 -21.48
C LEU A 735 33.17 -16.11 -20.46
N ASP A 736 33.59 -17.37 -20.66
CA ASP A 736 33.26 -18.46 -19.74
C ASP A 736 33.76 -18.15 -18.33
N LEU A 737 32.96 -18.48 -17.29
CA LEU A 737 33.30 -18.16 -15.90
C LEU A 737 34.65 -18.77 -15.49
N PRO A 738 34.96 -20.05 -15.80
CA PRO A 738 36.26 -20.63 -15.44
C PRO A 738 37.44 -20.01 -16.19
N HIS A 739 37.16 -19.36 -17.33
CA HIS A 739 38.11 -18.69 -18.21
C HIS A 739 38.23 -17.19 -17.91
N GLY A 740 37.65 -16.73 -16.79
CA GLY A 740 37.80 -15.36 -16.29
C GLY A 740 36.60 -14.46 -16.49
N GLY A 741 35.47 -14.98 -16.99
CA GLY A 741 34.21 -14.25 -17.09
C GLY A 741 33.58 -13.88 -15.75
N HIS A 742 32.33 -13.42 -15.79
CA HIS A 742 31.55 -13.10 -14.59
C HIS A 742 30.18 -13.80 -14.64
N LEU A 743 29.61 -14.11 -13.47
CA LEU A 743 28.31 -14.77 -13.35
C LEU A 743 27.19 -14.02 -14.10
N SER A 744 27.21 -12.68 -14.09
CA SER A 744 26.20 -11.88 -14.79
C SER A 744 26.36 -11.87 -16.32
N HIS A 745 27.33 -12.57 -16.89
CA HIS A 745 27.48 -12.72 -18.35
C HIS A 745 26.83 -14.00 -18.86
N GLY A 746 26.15 -14.74 -17.99
CA GLY A 746 25.61 -16.07 -18.27
C GLY A 746 26.57 -17.16 -17.80
N TYR A 747 26.07 -18.09 -16.99
CA TYR A 747 26.85 -19.25 -16.55
C TYR A 747 25.94 -20.45 -16.25
N GLN A 748 26.30 -21.59 -16.83
CA GLN A 748 25.66 -22.87 -16.61
C GLN A 748 26.69 -23.99 -16.66
N THR A 749 26.46 -25.05 -15.89
CA THR A 749 27.15 -26.33 -16.03
C THR A 749 26.33 -27.27 -16.91
N ASP A 750 26.87 -28.45 -17.23
CA ASP A 750 26.16 -29.49 -17.98
C ASP A 750 24.81 -29.87 -17.35
N THR A 751 24.70 -29.73 -16.03
CA THR A 751 23.54 -30.18 -15.24
C THR A 751 22.67 -29.04 -14.71
N LYS A 752 23.13 -27.78 -14.72
CA LYS A 752 22.41 -26.69 -14.07
C LYS A 752 22.74 -25.31 -14.63
N LYS A 753 21.70 -24.51 -14.88
CA LYS A 753 21.81 -23.05 -15.07
C LYS A 753 22.08 -22.39 -13.70
N ILE A 754 23.26 -21.80 -13.53
CA ILE A 754 23.72 -21.23 -12.25
C ILE A 754 23.35 -19.75 -12.15
N SER A 755 23.67 -18.99 -13.19
CA SER A 755 23.28 -17.59 -13.29
C SER A 755 21.83 -17.46 -13.74
N ALA A 756 21.06 -16.59 -13.10
CA ALA A 756 19.70 -16.29 -13.54
C ALA A 756 19.66 -15.71 -14.97
N VAL A 757 20.77 -15.08 -15.43
CA VAL A 757 20.92 -14.63 -16.82
C VAL A 757 20.76 -15.81 -17.79
N SER A 758 21.35 -16.96 -17.50
CA SER A 758 21.19 -18.18 -18.32
C SER A 758 19.81 -18.81 -18.21
N SER A 759 19.03 -18.47 -17.17
CA SER A 759 17.65 -18.90 -17.03
C SER A 759 16.69 -18.02 -17.85
N TYR A 760 16.91 -16.71 -17.87
CA TYR A 760 16.07 -15.75 -18.61
C TYR A 760 16.44 -15.63 -20.08
N PHE A 761 17.71 -15.83 -20.42
CA PHE A 761 18.27 -15.70 -21.76
C PHE A 761 19.08 -16.94 -22.13
N GLU A 762 19.28 -17.16 -23.43
CA GLU A 762 20.10 -18.27 -23.91
C GLU A 762 21.56 -17.83 -23.98
N THR A 763 22.44 -18.55 -23.31
CA THR A 763 23.85 -18.14 -23.14
C THR A 763 24.78 -19.19 -23.72
N LEU A 764 25.73 -18.76 -24.56
CA LEU A 764 26.84 -19.57 -25.03
C LEU A 764 28.18 -18.88 -24.68
N PRO A 765 29.07 -19.51 -23.89
CA PRO A 765 30.33 -18.88 -23.54
C PRO A 765 31.33 -18.91 -24.71
N TYR A 766 32.21 -17.91 -24.79
CA TYR A 766 33.48 -18.01 -25.50
C TYR A 766 34.63 -18.22 -24.51
N ARG A 767 35.76 -18.74 -24.97
CA ARG A 767 36.84 -19.24 -24.10
C ARG A 767 38.20 -18.64 -24.43
N LEU A 768 39.13 -18.86 -23.51
CA LEU A 768 40.56 -18.65 -23.75
C LEU A 768 41.11 -19.83 -24.56
N ASN A 769 42.13 -19.57 -25.37
CA ASN A 769 43.05 -20.59 -25.81
C ASN A 769 43.88 -21.04 -24.59
N GLU A 770 43.66 -22.26 -24.11
CA GLU A 770 44.25 -22.75 -22.86
C GLU A 770 45.78 -22.80 -22.88
N LYS A 771 46.41 -22.89 -24.07
CA LYS A 771 47.87 -22.88 -24.20
C LYS A 771 48.46 -21.50 -23.97
N THR A 772 47.77 -20.45 -24.42
CA THR A 772 48.27 -19.08 -24.35
C THR A 772 47.65 -18.28 -23.21
N GLY A 773 46.50 -18.70 -22.67
CA GLY A 773 45.73 -17.95 -21.70
C GLY A 773 45.12 -16.66 -22.26
N ILE A 774 45.04 -16.51 -23.59
CA ILE A 774 44.45 -15.35 -24.29
C ILE A 774 43.08 -15.74 -24.85
N ILE A 775 42.14 -14.80 -24.95
CA ILE A 775 40.84 -15.05 -25.59
C ILE A 775 41.05 -15.59 -27.00
N ASP A 776 40.37 -16.68 -27.33
CA ASP A 776 40.39 -17.24 -28.67
C ASP A 776 39.38 -16.51 -29.55
N TYR A 777 39.80 -15.38 -30.11
CA TYR A 777 38.94 -14.50 -30.91
C TYR A 777 38.45 -15.17 -32.20
N ASP A 778 39.22 -16.11 -32.75
CA ASP A 778 38.84 -16.83 -33.97
C ASP A 778 37.77 -17.88 -33.66
N ALA A 779 37.91 -18.62 -32.55
CA ALA A 779 36.87 -19.51 -32.07
C ALA A 779 35.59 -18.74 -31.66
N LEU A 780 35.74 -17.57 -31.03
CA LEU A 780 34.61 -16.69 -30.73
C LEU A 780 33.90 -16.27 -32.02
N GLU A 781 34.63 -15.84 -33.06
CA GLU A 781 34.01 -15.47 -34.33
C GLU A 781 33.24 -16.64 -34.96
N ALA A 782 33.90 -17.80 -35.08
CA ALA A 782 33.29 -18.98 -35.69
C ALA A 782 32.01 -19.41 -34.96
N THR A 783 32.05 -19.43 -33.62
CA THR A 783 30.88 -19.80 -32.80
C THR A 783 29.80 -18.73 -32.80
N ALA A 784 30.14 -17.45 -32.83
CA ALA A 784 29.16 -16.36 -32.93
C ALA A 784 28.39 -16.39 -34.25
N LEU A 785 29.05 -16.73 -35.37
CA LEU A 785 28.39 -16.86 -36.68
C LEU A 785 27.36 -18.01 -36.71
N LEU A 786 27.61 -19.09 -35.97
CA LEU A 786 26.69 -20.22 -35.82
C LEU A 786 25.56 -19.90 -34.82
N TYR A 787 25.92 -19.34 -33.66
CA TYR A 787 24.99 -19.11 -32.56
C TYR A 787 24.11 -17.88 -32.75
N ARG A 788 24.56 -16.89 -33.52
CA ARG A 788 23.85 -15.63 -33.81
C ARG A 788 23.41 -14.90 -32.52
N PRO A 789 24.35 -14.52 -31.64
CA PRO A 789 24.00 -13.75 -30.45
C PRO A 789 23.42 -12.39 -30.84
N LYS A 790 22.55 -11.84 -30.01
CA LYS A 790 22.14 -10.43 -30.09
C LYS A 790 23.07 -9.51 -29.33
N VAL A 791 23.80 -10.02 -28.34
CA VAL A 791 24.79 -9.27 -27.56
C VAL A 791 26.05 -10.11 -27.39
N ILE A 792 27.21 -9.50 -27.64
CA ILE A 792 28.52 -10.05 -27.30
C ILE A 792 29.10 -9.18 -26.18
N ILE A 793 29.49 -9.81 -25.08
CA ILE A 793 30.01 -9.13 -23.89
C ILE A 793 31.54 -9.19 -23.89
N ALA A 794 32.20 -8.03 -23.85
CA ALA A 794 33.63 -7.86 -23.68
C ALA A 794 33.93 -7.37 -22.25
N GLY A 795 34.02 -8.31 -21.31
CA GLY A 795 34.28 -8.01 -19.91
C GLY A 795 34.70 -9.25 -19.13
N ALA A 796 35.47 -9.06 -18.06
CA ALA A 796 36.04 -10.15 -17.28
C ALA A 796 36.24 -9.78 -15.80
N SER A 797 36.22 -10.81 -14.96
CA SER A 797 36.59 -10.73 -13.54
C SER A 797 38.00 -11.23 -13.25
N ALA A 798 38.49 -12.19 -14.02
CA ALA A 798 39.79 -12.84 -13.79
C ALA A 798 40.56 -13.03 -15.11
N TYR A 799 40.66 -11.95 -15.89
CA TYR A 799 41.46 -11.92 -17.12
C TYR A 799 42.60 -10.88 -16.97
N PRO A 800 43.87 -11.30 -16.98
CA PRO A 800 45.01 -10.41 -16.70
C PRO A 800 45.47 -9.62 -17.93
N ARG A 801 44.73 -9.62 -19.04
CA ARG A 801 45.13 -8.98 -20.30
C ARG A 801 44.09 -7.98 -20.78
N LYS A 802 44.52 -7.09 -21.69
CA LYS A 802 43.64 -6.12 -22.35
C LYS A 802 42.73 -6.86 -23.34
N PHE A 803 41.51 -6.37 -23.51
CA PHE A 803 40.61 -6.85 -24.57
C PHE A 803 40.96 -6.19 -25.90
N ASP A 804 40.93 -6.95 -26.99
CA ASP A 804 40.90 -6.41 -28.35
C ASP A 804 39.46 -5.99 -28.70
N TYR A 805 39.07 -4.78 -28.28
CA TYR A 805 37.73 -4.25 -28.53
C TYR A 805 37.44 -4.04 -30.03
N ALA A 806 38.45 -3.74 -30.84
CA ALA A 806 38.30 -3.60 -32.28
C ALA A 806 37.95 -4.94 -32.94
N ARG A 807 38.63 -6.02 -32.55
CA ARG A 807 38.30 -7.39 -32.99
C ARG A 807 36.90 -7.79 -32.55
N MET A 808 36.52 -7.51 -31.30
CA MET A 808 35.18 -7.79 -30.78
C MET A 808 34.09 -7.04 -31.55
N LYS A 809 34.31 -5.77 -31.91
CA LYS A 809 33.36 -4.97 -32.70
C LYS A 809 33.16 -5.55 -34.10
N LYS A 810 34.25 -5.91 -34.78
CA LYS A 810 34.18 -6.58 -36.09
C LYS A 810 33.35 -7.86 -36.05
N ILE A 811 33.46 -8.65 -34.98
CA ILE A 811 32.66 -9.87 -34.79
C ILE A 811 31.17 -9.50 -34.57
N ALA A 812 30.88 -8.55 -33.69
CA ALA A 812 29.52 -8.10 -33.42
C ALA A 812 28.82 -7.55 -34.68
N GLU A 813 29.54 -6.83 -35.54
CA GLU A 813 29.01 -6.32 -36.81
C GLU A 813 28.64 -7.45 -37.79
N LYS A 814 29.46 -8.50 -37.89
CA LYS A 814 29.18 -9.67 -38.74
C LYS A 814 27.90 -10.43 -38.32
N THR A 815 27.57 -10.41 -37.04
CA THR A 815 26.36 -11.05 -36.49
C THR A 815 25.21 -10.06 -36.26
N ASN A 816 25.39 -8.78 -36.56
CA ASN A 816 24.44 -7.69 -36.24
C ASN A 816 24.05 -7.67 -34.74
N SER A 817 25.02 -7.98 -33.87
CA SER A 817 24.90 -7.93 -32.41
C SER A 817 25.24 -6.55 -31.87
N TYR A 818 24.83 -6.25 -30.64
CA TYR A 818 25.42 -5.19 -29.84
C TYR A 818 26.73 -5.68 -29.21
N LEU A 819 27.74 -4.80 -29.17
CA LEU A 819 28.92 -4.99 -28.35
C LEU A 819 28.70 -4.29 -27.00
N MET A 820 28.68 -5.07 -25.93
CA MET A 820 28.59 -4.58 -24.56
C MET A 820 29.93 -4.77 -23.86
N ALA A 821 30.54 -3.70 -23.33
CA ALA A 821 31.75 -3.84 -22.51
C ALA A 821 31.41 -3.74 -21.02
N ASP A 822 31.68 -4.79 -20.25
CA ASP A 822 31.60 -4.73 -18.79
C ASP A 822 33.01 -4.46 -18.24
N ILE A 823 33.24 -3.21 -17.85
CA ILE A 823 34.54 -2.74 -17.38
C ILE A 823 34.65 -2.66 -15.86
N ALA A 824 33.76 -3.34 -15.13
CA ALA A 824 33.69 -3.28 -13.66
C ALA A 824 35.06 -3.34 -12.96
N HIS A 825 35.94 -4.20 -13.43
CA HIS A 825 37.27 -4.45 -12.87
C HIS A 825 38.29 -3.36 -13.22
N ILE A 826 38.19 -2.74 -14.40
CA ILE A 826 39.21 -1.85 -14.99
C ILE A 826 38.71 -0.41 -15.19
N SER A 827 37.54 -0.06 -14.66
CA SER A 827 36.92 1.26 -14.86
C SER A 827 37.77 2.42 -14.35
N GLY A 828 38.47 2.26 -13.23
CA GLY A 828 39.42 3.27 -12.74
C GLY A 828 40.59 3.48 -13.71
N LEU A 829 41.15 2.38 -14.23
CA LEU A 829 42.25 2.41 -15.19
C LEU A 829 41.85 3.08 -16.52
N ILE A 830 40.64 2.81 -17.00
CA ILE A 830 40.08 3.44 -18.21
C ILE A 830 39.80 4.92 -17.96
N SER A 831 39.18 5.28 -16.83
CA SER A 831 38.89 6.67 -16.47
C SER A 831 40.16 7.52 -16.37
N ALA A 832 41.25 6.95 -15.83
CA ALA A 832 42.57 7.59 -15.77
C ALA A 832 43.31 7.64 -17.11
N GLY A 833 42.81 6.96 -18.15
CA GLY A 833 43.45 6.89 -19.47
C GLY A 833 44.75 6.08 -19.48
N VAL A 834 44.91 5.11 -18.57
CA VAL A 834 46.09 4.23 -18.50
C VAL A 834 45.84 2.86 -19.14
N LEU A 835 44.59 2.57 -19.52
CA LEU A 835 44.22 1.44 -20.36
C LEU A 835 43.39 1.91 -21.57
N PRO A 836 43.40 1.13 -22.68
CA PRO A 836 42.55 1.41 -23.84
C PRO A 836 41.07 1.47 -23.46
N SER A 837 40.39 2.46 -24.02
CA SER A 837 38.97 2.71 -23.74
C SER A 837 38.07 1.85 -24.63
N PRO A 838 37.06 1.13 -24.09
CA PRO A 838 36.08 0.43 -24.91
C PRO A 838 35.08 1.39 -25.57
N PHE A 839 34.98 2.64 -25.11
CA PHE A 839 33.99 3.62 -25.56
C PHE A 839 34.19 4.06 -27.01
N GLU A 840 35.30 3.68 -27.66
CA GLU A 840 35.46 3.84 -29.10
C GLU A 840 34.64 2.80 -29.89
N PHE A 841 34.48 1.59 -29.35
CA PHE A 841 33.94 0.43 -30.08
C PHE A 841 32.58 -0.04 -29.57
N ALA A 842 32.37 -0.01 -28.26
CA ALA A 842 31.20 -0.55 -27.61
C ALA A 842 29.94 0.28 -27.91
N ASP A 843 28.80 -0.40 -27.97
CA ASP A 843 27.48 0.22 -28.06
C ASP A 843 26.95 0.57 -26.66
N ILE A 844 27.30 -0.27 -25.67
CA ILE A 844 26.89 -0.17 -24.27
C ILE A 844 28.11 -0.46 -23.39
N VAL A 845 28.30 0.31 -22.33
CA VAL A 845 29.36 0.05 -21.34
C VAL A 845 28.74 0.00 -19.94
N THR A 846 28.91 -1.11 -19.23
CA THR A 846 28.50 -1.24 -17.83
C THR A 846 29.71 -1.26 -16.93
N THR A 847 29.55 -0.77 -15.71
CA THR A 847 30.60 -0.86 -14.70
C THR A 847 30.04 -0.81 -13.30
N THR A 848 30.70 -1.52 -12.38
CA THR A 848 30.61 -1.21 -10.95
C THR A 848 31.41 0.03 -10.60
N THR A 849 31.08 0.67 -9.49
CA THR A 849 31.76 1.90 -9.05
C THR A 849 32.77 1.70 -7.91
N HIS A 850 32.80 0.53 -7.27
CA HIS A 850 33.55 0.27 -6.03
C HIS A 850 34.95 -0.34 -6.21
N LYS A 851 35.27 -0.93 -7.37
CA LYS A 851 36.53 -1.67 -7.60
C LYS A 851 37.71 -0.73 -7.87
N SER A 852 38.33 -0.78 -9.04
CA SER A 852 39.40 0.14 -9.42
C SER A 852 38.95 1.60 -9.47
N LEU A 853 37.65 1.89 -9.69
CA LEU A 853 37.12 3.26 -9.61
C LEU A 853 37.06 3.83 -8.18
N ARG A 854 37.17 2.97 -7.15
CA ARG A 854 37.31 3.37 -5.73
C ARG A 854 36.16 4.25 -5.19
N GLY A 855 34.96 4.10 -5.73
CA GLY A 855 33.75 4.78 -5.28
C GLY A 855 32.88 3.94 -4.34
N PRO A 856 31.60 4.31 -4.13
CA PRO A 856 30.66 3.52 -3.33
C PRO A 856 30.25 2.24 -4.06
N ARG A 857 29.57 1.32 -3.38
CA ARG A 857 28.93 0.17 -4.05
C ARG A 857 27.70 0.66 -4.83
N GLY A 858 27.85 0.73 -6.15
CA GLY A 858 26.81 1.07 -7.13
C GLY A 858 27.26 0.64 -8.53
N ALA A 859 26.52 1.07 -9.56
CA ALA A 859 26.87 0.83 -10.96
C ALA A 859 26.45 1.98 -11.90
N LEU A 860 27.09 1.99 -13.07
CA LEU A 860 26.80 2.90 -14.18
C LEU A 860 26.46 2.07 -15.42
N ILE A 861 25.51 2.56 -16.22
CA ILE A 861 25.19 2.03 -17.55
C ILE A 861 25.33 3.17 -18.54
N PHE A 862 26.39 3.15 -19.33
CA PHE A 862 26.60 4.06 -20.45
C PHE A 862 26.04 3.47 -21.73
N TYR A 863 25.44 4.30 -22.58
CA TYR A 863 24.86 3.89 -23.85
C TYR A 863 25.08 4.93 -24.95
N ARG A 864 25.33 4.45 -26.16
CA ARG A 864 25.48 5.31 -27.35
C ARG A 864 24.19 6.06 -27.69
N LYS A 865 24.36 7.26 -28.23
CA LYS A 865 23.33 8.11 -28.85
C LYS A 865 23.72 8.41 -30.31
N GLY A 866 22.77 8.88 -31.11
CA GLY A 866 23.01 9.27 -32.51
C GLY A 866 22.91 8.10 -33.50
N VAL A 867 23.66 8.17 -34.61
CA VAL A 867 23.57 7.19 -35.71
C VAL A 867 24.33 5.90 -35.38
N ARG A 868 23.64 4.76 -35.45
CA ARG A 868 24.21 3.41 -35.28
C ARG A 868 24.77 2.84 -36.57
N LYS A 869 24.05 2.97 -37.68
CA LYS A 869 24.48 2.47 -38.99
C LYS A 869 23.82 3.26 -40.12
N VAL A 870 24.52 3.34 -41.25
CA VAL A 870 24.00 3.86 -42.51
C VAL A 870 23.95 2.71 -43.51
N ASP A 871 22.79 2.48 -44.11
CA ASP A 871 22.66 1.42 -45.11
C ASP A 871 23.26 1.83 -46.46
N LYS A 872 23.32 0.88 -47.41
CA LYS A 872 23.87 1.13 -48.77
C LYS A 872 23.11 2.23 -49.55
N LYS A 873 21.91 2.62 -49.11
CA LYS A 873 21.08 3.65 -49.73
C LYS A 873 21.21 5.01 -49.01
N GLY A 874 22.11 5.12 -48.03
CA GLY A 874 22.29 6.35 -47.25
C GLY A 874 21.27 6.52 -46.13
N LYS A 875 20.42 5.52 -45.82
CA LYS A 875 19.44 5.63 -44.74
C LYS A 875 20.13 5.39 -43.39
N GLU A 876 20.04 6.38 -42.52
CA GLU A 876 20.53 6.29 -41.15
C GLU A 876 19.58 5.49 -40.26
N THR A 877 20.14 4.64 -39.39
CA THR A 877 19.45 3.99 -38.28
C THR A 877 20.03 4.55 -36.99
N LEU A 878 19.19 5.12 -36.13
CA LEU A 878 19.62 5.70 -34.85
C LEU A 878 19.81 4.62 -33.78
N TYR A 879 20.61 4.93 -32.77
CA TYR A 879 20.64 4.18 -31.52
C TYR A 879 19.34 4.39 -30.74
N GLU A 880 18.68 3.29 -30.40
CA GLU A 880 17.49 3.26 -29.55
C GLU A 880 17.82 2.58 -28.22
N LEU A 881 18.77 3.15 -27.46
CA LEU A 881 19.26 2.55 -26.22
C LEU A 881 18.82 3.30 -24.96
N GLU A 882 18.75 4.64 -25.02
CA GLU A 882 18.45 5.49 -23.87
C GLU A 882 17.12 5.15 -23.20
N ASN A 883 16.02 5.22 -23.95
CA ASN A 883 14.69 4.97 -23.40
C ASN A 883 14.54 3.52 -22.90
N PRO A 884 14.90 2.47 -23.68
CA PRO A 884 14.78 1.10 -23.20
C PRO A 884 15.63 0.79 -21.96
N ILE A 885 16.87 1.28 -21.90
CA ILE A 885 17.74 1.07 -20.73
C ILE A 885 17.18 1.81 -19.52
N ASN A 886 16.81 3.08 -19.66
CA ASN A 886 16.24 3.85 -18.56
C ASN A 886 14.92 3.23 -18.06
N GLN A 887 14.05 2.79 -18.97
CA GLN A 887 12.79 2.11 -18.63
C GLN A 887 13.03 0.74 -17.98
N SER A 888 14.04 -0.01 -18.44
CA SER A 888 14.41 -1.28 -17.83
C SER A 888 14.92 -1.09 -16.41
N VAL A 889 15.67 -0.01 -16.12
CA VAL A 889 16.09 0.30 -14.75
C VAL A 889 14.87 0.66 -13.91
N PHE A 890 14.10 1.65 -14.35
CA PHE A 890 12.84 2.08 -13.72
C PHE A 890 11.83 2.49 -14.81
N PRO A 891 10.59 1.99 -14.79
CA PRO A 891 9.96 1.17 -13.74
C PRO A 891 10.18 -0.35 -13.88
N GLY A 892 11.04 -0.79 -14.80
CA GLY A 892 11.14 -2.21 -15.16
C GLY A 892 11.58 -3.15 -14.03
N HIS A 893 12.58 -2.76 -13.22
CA HIS A 893 13.12 -3.63 -12.18
C HIS A 893 13.31 -2.98 -10.81
N GLN A 894 13.72 -1.70 -10.76
CA GLN A 894 13.93 -0.98 -9.50
C GLN A 894 12.73 -0.06 -9.21
N GLY A 895 12.58 0.32 -7.93
CA GLY A 895 11.73 1.44 -7.49
C GLY A 895 12.57 2.69 -7.23
N GLY A 896 12.47 3.28 -6.03
CA GLY A 896 13.23 4.46 -5.62
C GLY A 896 14.76 4.35 -5.77
N PRO A 897 15.44 5.31 -6.43
CA PRO A 897 16.90 5.36 -6.54
C PRO A 897 17.59 5.54 -5.17
N HIS A 898 18.78 4.95 -5.00
CA HIS A 898 19.61 5.14 -3.80
C HIS A 898 20.41 6.44 -3.86
N ASN A 899 19.75 7.57 -3.55
CA ASN A 899 20.32 8.92 -3.73
C ASN A 899 21.61 9.19 -2.94
N HIS A 900 21.75 8.62 -1.74
CA HIS A 900 23.00 8.65 -0.97
C HIS A 900 24.16 7.98 -1.71
N THR A 901 23.91 6.85 -2.38
CA THR A 901 24.90 6.16 -3.23
C THR A 901 25.23 6.98 -4.48
N ILE A 902 24.23 7.56 -5.15
CA ILE A 902 24.43 8.42 -6.33
C ILE A 902 25.24 9.67 -5.97
N THR A 903 24.98 10.27 -4.80
CA THR A 903 25.70 11.44 -4.29
C THR A 903 27.14 11.08 -3.96
N ALA A 904 27.35 9.97 -3.25
CA ALA A 904 28.68 9.44 -2.97
C ALA A 904 29.46 9.08 -4.25
N LEU A 905 28.76 8.61 -5.29
CA LEU A 905 29.34 8.32 -6.60
C LEU A 905 29.78 9.60 -7.30
N ALA A 906 29.00 10.69 -7.22
CA ALA A 906 29.40 11.99 -7.75
C ALA A 906 30.72 12.50 -7.12
N VAL A 907 30.96 12.20 -5.83
CA VAL A 907 32.23 12.49 -5.15
C VAL A 907 33.37 11.65 -5.73
N ALA A 908 33.16 10.34 -5.85
CA ALA A 908 34.17 9.43 -6.41
C ALA A 908 34.54 9.77 -7.85
N LEU A 909 33.57 10.15 -8.70
CA LEU A 909 33.82 10.54 -10.09
C LEU A 909 34.61 11.84 -10.20
N LYS A 910 34.41 12.79 -9.27
CA LYS A 910 35.27 13.98 -9.16
C LYS A 910 36.70 13.59 -8.82
N GLN A 911 36.89 12.67 -7.88
CA GLN A 911 38.22 12.17 -7.51
C GLN A 911 38.88 11.43 -8.68
N ALA A 912 38.12 10.63 -9.42
CA ALA A 912 38.61 9.89 -10.59
C ALA A 912 39.19 10.79 -11.69
N LYS A 913 38.76 12.06 -11.75
CA LYS A 913 39.28 13.04 -12.72
C LYS A 913 40.55 13.76 -12.25
N SER A 914 40.94 13.60 -10.99
CA SER A 914 42.12 14.29 -10.45
C SER A 914 43.44 13.71 -10.98
N PRO A 915 44.51 14.52 -11.09
CA PRO A 915 45.85 14.03 -11.41
C PRO A 915 46.34 12.93 -10.45
N LEU A 916 46.08 13.09 -9.14
CA LEU A 916 46.43 12.11 -8.11
C LEU A 916 45.78 10.74 -8.35
N PHE A 917 44.55 10.71 -8.88
CA PHE A 917 43.91 9.45 -9.23
C PHE A 917 44.56 8.79 -10.44
N LYS A 918 45.02 9.58 -11.43
CA LYS A 918 45.77 9.05 -12.55
C LYS A 918 47.12 8.46 -12.10
N GLU A 919 47.85 9.16 -11.24
CA GLU A 919 49.09 8.67 -10.63
C GLU A 919 48.85 7.36 -9.87
N TYR A 920 47.79 7.31 -9.05
CA TYR A 920 47.36 6.08 -8.38
C TYR A 920 47.13 4.92 -9.36
N GLN A 921 46.39 5.13 -10.45
CA GLN A 921 46.12 4.08 -11.44
C GLN A 921 47.38 3.66 -12.22
N GLN A 922 48.32 4.57 -12.45
CA GLN A 922 49.63 4.23 -13.01
C GLN A 922 50.41 3.33 -12.04
N GLN A 923 50.45 3.69 -10.75
CA GLN A 923 51.09 2.89 -9.73
C GLN A 923 50.44 1.50 -9.60
N VAL A 924 49.11 1.40 -9.73
CA VAL A 924 48.40 0.10 -9.73
C VAL A 924 48.93 -0.84 -10.82
N LEU A 925 49.19 -0.34 -12.03
CA LEU A 925 49.75 -1.12 -13.14
C LEU A 925 51.24 -1.43 -12.94
N ILE A 926 52.01 -0.46 -12.48
CA ILE A 926 53.45 -0.65 -12.21
C ILE A 926 53.64 -1.72 -11.13
N ASN A 927 52.86 -1.64 -10.05
CA ASN A 927 52.83 -2.63 -8.99
C ASN A 927 52.41 -4.02 -9.51
N SER A 928 51.42 -4.12 -10.39
CA SER A 928 50.97 -5.43 -10.88
C SER A 928 52.01 -6.10 -11.78
N LEU A 929 52.77 -5.32 -12.54
CA LEU A 929 53.92 -5.78 -13.32
C LEU A 929 55.06 -6.25 -12.40
N ALA A 930 55.46 -5.46 -11.40
CA ALA A 930 56.47 -5.86 -10.42
C ALA A 930 56.07 -7.14 -9.68
N PHE A 931 54.79 -7.23 -9.29
CA PHE A 931 54.24 -8.40 -8.64
C PHE A 931 54.30 -9.65 -9.54
N ALA A 932 54.06 -9.48 -10.85
CA ALA A 932 54.18 -10.58 -11.83
C ALA A 932 55.61 -11.07 -11.95
N GLU A 933 56.57 -10.14 -12.06
CA GLU A 933 57.99 -10.48 -12.15
C GLU A 933 58.50 -11.17 -10.88
N ALA A 934 58.05 -10.74 -9.70
CA ALA A 934 58.39 -11.41 -8.44
C ALA A 934 57.94 -12.88 -8.43
N PHE A 935 56.70 -13.16 -8.82
CA PHE A 935 56.20 -14.55 -8.92
C PHE A 935 56.98 -15.39 -9.95
N LYS A 936 57.34 -14.81 -11.11
CA LYS A 936 58.16 -15.50 -12.12
C LYS A 936 59.54 -15.84 -11.58
N LYS A 937 60.21 -14.90 -10.89
CA LYS A 937 61.51 -15.13 -10.23
C LYS A 937 61.44 -16.29 -9.22
N MET A 938 60.30 -16.46 -8.56
CA MET A 938 60.04 -17.57 -7.61
C MET A 938 59.53 -18.87 -8.28
N GLY A 939 59.50 -18.91 -9.63
CA GLY A 939 59.13 -20.09 -10.40
C GLY A 939 57.65 -20.44 -10.34
N TYR A 940 56.77 -19.44 -10.23
CA TYR A 940 55.33 -19.62 -10.40
C TYR A 940 54.92 -19.43 -11.86
N ASN A 941 53.92 -20.19 -12.28
CA ASN A 941 53.27 -19.98 -13.57
C ASN A 941 52.16 -18.95 -13.41
N LEU A 942 52.09 -18.01 -14.35
CA LEU A 942 50.99 -17.04 -14.44
C LEU A 942 50.16 -17.36 -15.68
N VAL A 943 48.83 -17.36 -15.56
CA VAL A 943 47.96 -17.49 -16.73
C VAL A 943 48.27 -16.35 -17.69
N SER A 944 48.46 -16.68 -18.97
CA SER A 944 48.96 -15.80 -20.03
C SER A 944 50.40 -15.27 -19.88
N GLY A 945 51.17 -15.77 -18.91
CA GLY A 945 52.59 -15.41 -18.72
C GLY A 945 52.85 -14.07 -18.03
N GLY A 946 51.81 -13.36 -17.59
CA GLY A 946 51.96 -12.03 -16.95
C GLY A 946 50.63 -11.30 -16.85
N THR A 947 50.70 -9.97 -16.74
CA THR A 947 49.55 -9.08 -16.67
C THR A 947 49.79 -7.79 -17.43
N ASP A 948 48.72 -7.21 -17.97
CA ASP A 948 48.68 -5.83 -18.45
C ASP A 948 47.55 -5.04 -17.78
N THR A 949 47.00 -5.55 -16.67
CA THR A 949 45.91 -4.96 -15.90
C THR A 949 46.29 -4.92 -14.40
N HIS A 950 45.33 -4.74 -13.49
CA HIS A 950 45.58 -4.64 -12.04
C HIS A 950 45.61 -5.98 -11.30
N LEU A 951 45.49 -7.10 -12.00
CA LEU A 951 45.39 -8.43 -11.38
C LEU A 951 46.30 -9.46 -12.03
N LEU A 952 46.59 -10.52 -11.29
CA LEU A 952 47.31 -11.70 -11.72
C LEU A 952 46.47 -12.93 -11.40
N LEU A 953 46.68 -13.97 -12.21
CA LEU A 953 46.10 -15.29 -11.97
C LEU A 953 47.25 -16.29 -11.88
N VAL A 954 47.58 -16.66 -10.63
CA VAL A 954 48.71 -17.53 -10.29
C VAL A 954 48.25 -18.98 -10.37
N ASP A 955 48.88 -19.77 -11.23
CA ASP A 955 48.61 -21.20 -11.40
C ASP A 955 49.48 -22.01 -10.43
N LEU A 956 48.82 -22.66 -9.46
CA LEU A 956 49.47 -23.44 -8.41
C LEU A 956 49.62 -24.92 -8.77
N ARG A 957 49.09 -25.36 -9.91
CA ARG A 957 49.16 -26.78 -10.33
C ARG A 957 50.60 -27.25 -10.52
N SER A 958 51.48 -26.36 -11.00
CA SER A 958 52.92 -26.64 -11.10
C SER A 958 53.60 -26.86 -9.74
N LYS A 959 53.02 -26.31 -8.66
CA LYS A 959 53.46 -26.52 -7.27
C LYS A 959 52.71 -27.68 -6.58
N LYS A 960 51.87 -28.42 -7.31
CA LYS A 960 51.10 -29.59 -6.82
C LYS A 960 50.18 -29.30 -5.61
N ILE A 961 49.69 -28.07 -5.51
CA ILE A 961 48.75 -27.61 -4.48
C ILE A 961 47.57 -26.88 -5.13
N ASP A 962 46.39 -26.96 -4.54
CA ASP A 962 45.20 -26.25 -5.03
C ASP A 962 45.01 -24.90 -4.32
N GLY A 963 44.28 -24.00 -4.98
CA GLY A 963 44.01 -22.66 -4.46
C GLY A 963 43.17 -22.65 -3.19
N ALA A 964 42.33 -23.66 -2.94
CA ALA A 964 41.48 -23.66 -1.74
C ALA A 964 42.29 -23.92 -0.46
N ARG A 965 43.34 -24.74 -0.54
CA ARG A 965 44.29 -24.94 0.57
C ARG A 965 45.17 -23.72 0.81
N VAL A 966 45.72 -23.14 -0.27
CA VAL A 966 46.57 -21.94 -0.16
C VAL A 966 45.78 -20.74 0.37
N GLU A 967 44.56 -20.50 -0.10
CA GLU A 967 43.71 -19.42 0.39
C GLU A 967 43.46 -19.51 1.90
N ARG A 968 43.25 -20.72 2.45
CA ARG A 968 43.07 -20.88 3.89
C ARG A 968 44.32 -20.50 4.69
N VAL A 969 45.50 -20.86 4.20
CA VAL A 969 46.76 -20.49 4.86
C VAL A 969 47.01 -18.98 4.75
N LEU A 970 46.72 -18.38 3.59
CA LEU A 970 46.77 -16.92 3.40
C LEU A 970 45.86 -16.19 4.39
N GLU A 971 44.62 -16.63 4.55
CA GLU A 971 43.64 -16.06 5.48
C GLU A 971 44.16 -16.06 6.93
N LEU A 972 44.71 -17.20 7.39
CA LEU A 972 45.29 -17.33 8.72
C LEU A 972 46.56 -16.48 8.90
N ALA A 973 47.27 -16.17 7.82
CA ALA A 973 48.42 -15.27 7.80
C ALA A 973 48.04 -13.79 7.61
N ASN A 974 46.76 -13.41 7.74
CA ASN A 974 46.26 -12.04 7.51
C ASN A 974 46.48 -11.51 6.07
N ILE A 975 46.46 -12.41 5.07
CA ILE A 975 46.50 -12.07 3.64
C ILE A 975 45.17 -12.44 3.00
N ALA A 976 44.40 -11.44 2.58
CA ALA A 976 43.13 -11.65 1.90
C ALA A 976 43.35 -11.79 0.38
N ALA A 977 43.16 -12.99 -0.16
CA ALA A 977 43.13 -13.26 -1.60
C ALA A 977 41.91 -14.13 -1.94
N ASN A 978 41.74 -14.53 -3.20
CA ASN A 978 40.69 -15.49 -3.54
C ASN A 978 41.21 -16.65 -4.38
N LYS A 979 40.83 -17.88 -4.01
CA LYS A 979 40.94 -19.04 -4.91
C LYS A 979 40.18 -18.77 -6.20
N ASN A 980 40.74 -19.19 -7.33
CA ASN A 980 40.18 -18.88 -8.64
C ASN A 980 40.55 -19.96 -9.65
N THR A 981 39.59 -20.34 -10.50
CA THR A 981 39.82 -21.28 -11.59
C THR A 981 40.92 -20.77 -12.52
N VAL A 982 41.68 -21.71 -13.07
CA VAL A 982 42.63 -21.49 -14.16
C VAL A 982 42.22 -22.33 -15.38
N PRO A 983 42.62 -21.96 -16.61
CA PRO A 983 42.30 -22.75 -17.80
C PRO A 983 42.70 -24.23 -17.64
N GLY A 984 41.79 -25.14 -17.96
CA GLY A 984 41.94 -26.59 -17.77
C GLY A 984 41.48 -27.14 -16.40
N ASP A 985 40.99 -26.31 -15.48
CA ASP A 985 40.40 -26.80 -14.22
C ASP A 985 39.09 -27.55 -14.44
N LYS A 986 38.94 -28.71 -13.78
CA LYS A 986 37.73 -29.55 -13.85
C LYS A 986 36.67 -29.19 -12.80
N SER A 987 37.00 -28.34 -11.82
CA SER A 987 36.12 -27.98 -10.70
C SER A 987 36.27 -26.52 -10.30
N ALA A 988 35.14 -25.81 -10.23
CA ALA A 988 35.11 -24.44 -9.69
C ALA A 988 35.26 -24.39 -8.16
N LEU A 989 34.99 -25.49 -7.45
CA LEU A 989 35.06 -25.56 -5.98
C LEU A 989 36.47 -25.83 -5.46
N ILE A 990 37.29 -26.54 -6.23
CA ILE A 990 38.69 -26.85 -5.92
C ILE A 990 39.55 -26.36 -7.08
N PRO A 991 39.68 -25.03 -7.24
CA PRO A 991 40.40 -24.47 -8.37
C PRO A 991 41.92 -24.60 -8.19
N GLY A 992 42.63 -24.65 -9.31
CA GLY A 992 44.08 -24.80 -9.38
C GLY A 992 44.87 -23.51 -9.16
N GLY A 993 44.23 -22.36 -8.94
CA GLY A 993 44.92 -21.08 -8.81
C GLY A 993 44.41 -20.14 -7.73
N ILE A 994 45.17 -19.06 -7.54
CA ILE A 994 44.82 -17.91 -6.70
C ILE A 994 44.80 -16.67 -7.60
N ARG A 995 43.79 -15.83 -7.43
CA ARG A 995 43.71 -14.51 -8.05
C ARG A 995 44.12 -13.46 -7.02
N VAL A 996 45.07 -12.62 -7.41
CA VAL A 996 45.57 -11.48 -6.61
C VAL A 996 45.57 -10.21 -7.44
N GLY A 997 45.51 -9.06 -6.79
CA GLY A 997 45.65 -7.77 -7.45
C GLY A 997 46.12 -6.67 -6.53
N THR A 998 46.42 -5.54 -7.16
CA THR A 998 47.12 -4.42 -6.55
C THR A 998 46.28 -3.21 -6.09
N PRO A 999 44.99 -3.00 -6.46
CA PRO A 999 44.30 -1.73 -6.18
C PRO A 999 44.22 -1.32 -4.71
N ALA A 1000 43.84 -2.23 -3.81
CA ALA A 1000 43.59 -1.91 -2.41
C ALA A 1000 44.88 -1.51 -1.69
N MET A 1001 45.93 -2.32 -1.80
CA MET A 1001 47.21 -2.00 -1.16
C MET A 1001 47.92 -0.82 -1.83
N THR A 1002 47.77 -0.62 -3.13
CA THR A 1002 48.26 0.62 -3.78
C THR A 1002 47.55 1.86 -3.24
N SER A 1003 46.25 1.77 -2.88
CA SER A 1003 45.54 2.88 -2.22
C SER A 1003 46.11 3.21 -0.83
N ARG A 1004 46.73 2.24 -0.15
CA ARG A 1004 47.47 2.44 1.11
C ARG A 1004 48.92 2.91 0.89
N GLY A 1005 49.37 3.04 -0.36
CA GLY A 1005 50.69 3.57 -0.69
C GLY A 1005 51.77 2.52 -0.95
N LEU A 1006 51.42 1.23 -1.11
CA LEU A 1006 52.41 0.22 -1.50
C LEU A 1006 52.97 0.51 -2.89
N THR A 1007 54.26 0.26 -3.04
CA THR A 1007 55.06 0.42 -4.25
C THR A 1007 55.59 -0.93 -4.74
N GLU A 1008 56.42 -0.93 -5.78
CA GLU A 1008 56.95 -2.12 -6.43
C GLU A 1008 57.70 -3.04 -5.47
N SER A 1009 58.61 -2.49 -4.66
CA SER A 1009 59.40 -3.25 -3.68
C SER A 1009 58.52 -3.88 -2.61
N ASP A 1010 57.44 -3.19 -2.22
CA ASP A 1010 56.47 -3.71 -1.27
C ASP A 1010 55.72 -4.90 -1.85
N PHE A 1011 55.35 -4.86 -3.14
CA PHE A 1011 54.71 -5.98 -3.82
C PHE A 1011 55.66 -7.17 -4.08
N GLU A 1012 56.97 -6.94 -4.24
CA GLU A 1012 57.96 -8.02 -4.20
C GLU A 1012 57.96 -8.72 -2.84
N LYS A 1013 57.89 -7.96 -1.73
CA LYS A 1013 57.79 -8.51 -0.38
C LYS A 1013 56.47 -9.26 -0.16
N VAL A 1014 55.36 -8.73 -0.67
CA VAL A 1014 54.06 -9.41 -0.64
C VAL A 1014 54.13 -10.76 -1.38
N ALA A 1015 54.81 -10.85 -2.52
CA ALA A 1015 55.01 -12.11 -3.23
C ALA A 1015 55.78 -13.14 -2.39
N GLU A 1016 56.79 -12.69 -1.64
CA GLU A 1016 57.55 -13.53 -0.71
C GLU A 1016 56.66 -14.12 0.40
N TYR A 1017 55.78 -13.31 0.99
CA TYR A 1017 54.83 -13.80 1.99
C TYR A 1017 53.86 -14.85 1.41
N ILE A 1018 53.37 -14.64 0.19
CA ILE A 1018 52.52 -15.62 -0.49
C ILE A 1018 53.29 -16.91 -0.77
N ASP A 1019 54.54 -16.82 -1.22
CA ASP A 1019 55.39 -18.00 -1.46
C ASP A 1019 55.61 -18.80 -0.17
N ARG A 1020 55.84 -18.12 0.96
CA ARG A 1020 55.90 -18.77 2.28
C ARG A 1020 54.58 -19.48 2.64
N CYS A 1021 53.43 -18.84 2.41
CA CYS A 1021 52.12 -19.48 2.60
C CYS A 1021 51.92 -20.72 1.71
N VAL A 1022 52.35 -20.68 0.45
CA VAL A 1022 52.28 -21.82 -0.47
C VAL A 1022 53.15 -22.98 0.03
N LYS A 1023 54.40 -22.70 0.45
CA LYS A 1023 55.30 -23.70 1.04
C LYS A 1023 54.71 -24.32 2.30
N LEU A 1024 54.13 -23.51 3.19
CA LEU A 1024 53.45 -23.99 4.39
C LEU A 1024 52.25 -24.89 4.02
N ALA A 1025 51.42 -24.48 3.05
CA ALA A 1025 50.28 -25.27 2.61
C ALA A 1025 50.70 -26.64 2.05
N ILE A 1026 51.81 -26.72 1.32
CA ILE A 1026 52.39 -27.98 0.83
C ILE A 1026 52.83 -28.86 2.01
N ASN A 1027 53.64 -28.31 2.92
CA ASN A 1027 54.13 -29.05 4.08
C ASN A 1027 52.99 -29.57 4.96
N ILE A 1028 51.96 -28.74 5.20
CA ILE A 1028 50.80 -29.12 6.01
C ILE A 1028 49.99 -30.21 5.31
N LYS A 1029 49.80 -30.13 4.00
CA LYS A 1029 49.11 -31.16 3.21
C LYS A 1029 49.77 -32.54 3.36
N GLU A 1030 51.07 -32.60 3.57
CA GLU A 1030 51.80 -33.85 3.83
C GLU A 1030 51.61 -34.38 5.26
N LYS A 1031 51.35 -33.50 6.23
CA LYS A 1031 51.10 -33.86 7.65
C LYS A 1031 49.66 -34.34 7.91
N VAL A 1032 48.67 -33.84 7.17
CA VAL A 1032 47.25 -34.13 7.44
C VAL A 1032 46.90 -35.57 7.08
N THR A 1033 46.28 -36.29 8.02
CA THR A 1033 45.74 -37.64 7.82
C THR A 1033 44.43 -37.60 7.02
N GLY A 1034 44.53 -37.45 5.70
CA GLY A 1034 43.38 -37.42 4.80
C GLY A 1034 43.65 -36.60 3.54
N THR A 1035 42.94 -36.91 2.45
CA THR A 1035 43.15 -36.24 1.15
C THR A 1035 42.10 -35.18 0.84
N LYS A 1036 41.05 -35.04 1.66
CA LYS A 1036 39.96 -34.09 1.41
C LYS A 1036 40.32 -32.69 1.92
N LEU A 1037 39.66 -31.67 1.36
CA LEU A 1037 39.84 -30.28 1.79
C LEU A 1037 39.32 -30.06 3.23
N LEU A 1038 38.28 -30.81 3.63
CA LEU A 1038 37.72 -30.74 4.98
C LEU A 1038 38.75 -31.16 6.03
N ASP A 1039 39.48 -32.25 5.79
CA ASP A 1039 40.54 -32.75 6.68
C ASP A 1039 41.63 -31.68 6.88
N PHE A 1040 42.02 -31.02 5.77
CA PHE A 1040 43.00 -29.93 5.79
C PHE A 1040 42.54 -28.73 6.61
N LYS A 1041 41.26 -28.32 6.46
CA LYS A 1041 40.68 -27.21 7.23
C LYS A 1041 40.52 -27.56 8.71
N ALA A 1042 40.11 -28.79 9.01
CA ALA A 1042 39.95 -29.27 10.38
C ALA A 1042 41.28 -29.30 11.13
N TYR A 1043 42.35 -29.77 10.47
CA TYR A 1043 43.70 -29.73 11.02
C TYR A 1043 44.16 -28.29 11.33
N LEU A 1044 43.92 -27.36 10.41
CA LEU A 1044 44.32 -25.97 10.60
C LEU A 1044 43.55 -25.25 11.72
N GLY A 1045 42.27 -25.55 11.93
CA GLY A 1045 41.46 -24.88 12.94
C GLY A 1045 41.52 -23.35 12.79
N ASP A 1046 41.83 -22.65 13.87
CA ASP A 1046 42.08 -21.20 13.93
C ASP A 1046 43.55 -20.81 13.65
N GLY A 1047 44.39 -21.76 13.24
CA GLY A 1047 45.83 -21.60 13.02
C GLY A 1047 46.70 -21.97 14.22
N SER A 1048 46.11 -22.27 15.39
CA SER A 1048 46.86 -22.60 16.62
C SER A 1048 47.75 -23.84 16.51
N ASN A 1049 47.44 -24.76 15.61
CA ASN A 1049 48.18 -26.01 15.42
C ASN A 1049 49.49 -25.85 14.60
N GLU A 1050 49.76 -24.69 14.01
CA GLU A 1050 50.95 -24.45 13.16
C GLU A 1050 51.65 -23.14 13.56
N PRO A 1051 52.69 -23.20 14.43
CA PRO A 1051 53.39 -22.01 14.94
C PRO A 1051 53.93 -21.08 13.84
N LEU A 1052 54.41 -21.64 12.72
CA LEU A 1052 54.93 -20.88 11.59
C LEU A 1052 53.87 -20.01 10.89
N ILE A 1053 52.58 -20.39 10.96
CA ILE A 1053 51.49 -19.55 10.44
C ILE A 1053 51.30 -18.34 11.36
N LYS A 1054 51.43 -18.52 12.68
CA LYS A 1054 51.33 -17.44 13.66
C LYS A 1054 52.50 -16.45 13.53
N GLU A 1055 53.73 -16.95 13.39
CA GLU A 1055 54.91 -16.09 13.15
C GLU A 1055 54.74 -15.27 11.86
N LEU A 1056 54.28 -15.91 10.78
CA LEU A 1056 54.02 -15.23 9.52
C LEU A 1056 52.88 -14.20 9.64
N ASN A 1057 51.85 -14.51 10.42
CA ASN A 1057 50.77 -13.57 10.72
C ASN A 1057 51.32 -12.31 11.40
N GLU A 1058 52.14 -12.45 12.43
CA GLU A 1058 52.76 -11.34 13.15
C GLU A 1058 53.61 -10.46 12.20
N GLU A 1059 54.44 -11.08 11.36
CA GLU A 1059 55.24 -10.37 10.34
C GLU A 1059 54.37 -9.60 9.33
N VAL A 1060 53.27 -10.21 8.87
CA VAL A 1060 52.34 -9.59 7.91
C VAL A 1060 51.62 -8.42 8.55
N VAL A 1061 51.20 -8.55 9.81
CA VAL A 1061 50.56 -7.47 10.57
C VAL A 1061 51.52 -6.31 10.75
N ASP A 1062 52.76 -6.58 11.17
CA ASP A 1062 53.80 -5.56 11.35
C ASP A 1062 54.15 -4.86 10.02
N PHE A 1063 54.17 -5.60 8.91
CA PHE A 1063 54.34 -5.03 7.59
C PHE A 1063 53.16 -4.13 7.20
N ALA A 1064 51.92 -4.60 7.36
CA ALA A 1064 50.72 -3.88 6.96
C ALA A 1064 50.49 -2.60 7.80
N LYS A 1065 50.88 -2.59 9.09
CA LYS A 1065 50.76 -1.43 9.98
C LYS A 1065 51.67 -0.25 9.59
N LYS A 1066 52.68 -0.45 8.74
CA LYS A 1066 53.57 0.63 8.27
C LYS A 1066 52.87 1.59 7.30
N PHE A 1067 51.75 1.18 6.73
CA PHE A 1067 51.02 1.95 5.71
C PHE A 1067 49.79 2.63 6.29
N PRO A 1068 49.41 3.83 5.81
CA PRO A 1068 48.24 4.55 6.31
C PRO A 1068 46.94 3.76 6.18
N THR A 1069 46.00 4.01 7.10
CA THR A 1069 44.60 3.64 6.96
C THR A 1069 43.89 4.56 5.96
N ILE A 1070 42.89 4.02 5.25
CA ILE A 1070 42.14 4.78 4.23
C ILE A 1070 40.67 4.83 4.61
N GLY A 1071 40.12 6.05 4.69
CA GLY A 1071 38.73 6.30 5.02
C GLY A 1071 38.45 6.53 6.52
N PHE A 1072 39.40 6.22 7.40
CA PHE A 1072 39.32 6.45 8.84
C PHE A 1072 40.72 6.74 9.40
N ASN A 1073 40.81 7.43 10.54
CA ASN A 1073 42.09 7.74 11.19
C ASN A 1073 42.43 6.70 12.27
N GLU A 1074 43.70 6.32 12.39
CA GLU A 1074 44.15 5.36 13.43
C GLU A 1074 43.86 5.85 14.85
N ASN A 1075 43.93 7.16 15.07
CA ASN A 1075 43.65 7.77 16.37
C ASN A 1075 42.17 7.65 16.78
N GLU A 1076 41.27 7.42 15.83
CA GLU A 1076 39.82 7.26 16.03
C GLU A 1076 39.43 5.78 16.26
N MET A 1077 40.37 4.84 16.12
CA MET A 1077 40.09 3.40 16.26
C MET A 1077 40.02 2.95 17.71
N LYS A 1078 39.05 2.09 18.02
CA LYS A 1078 38.91 1.41 19.32
C LYS A 1078 40.00 0.37 19.54
N PHE A 1079 40.37 -0.38 18.50
CA PHE A 1079 41.39 -1.43 18.56
C PHE A 1079 42.64 -1.02 17.77
N LYS A 1080 43.74 -0.73 18.47
CA LYS A 1080 44.98 -0.18 17.89
C LYS A 1080 46.03 -1.24 17.57
#